data_AF-A0A8J2EGH6-F1
#
_entry.id   AF-A0A8J2EGH6-F1
#
_cell.length_a   1.000
_cell.length_b   1.000
_cell.length_c   1.000
_cell.angle_alpha   90.00
_cell.angle_beta   90.00
_cell.angle_gamma   90.00
#
_symmetry.space_group_name_H-M   'P 1'
#
loop_
_entity.id
_entity.type
_entity.pdbx_description
1 polymer ?
#
loop_
_entity_poly.entity_id
_entity_poly.type
_entity_poly.pdbx_seq_one_letter_code
_entity_poly.pdbx_strand_id
1 'polypeptide(L)'
;MASSTPLATASTGSGSVRYERGETVEVFFRFAKEPKNGGYFPCDSMAQGMLHPCIVKTDGWIQAVVEQTFDAGATRDSHWPDLATSSSSSSKKGTGKKGSGGDGNLVKVKYLAPFWYNRQGQLYNDGAKRKDSVAPQLVRKLEVPGCLMVNKGPPLQQAANGGQAPPPASAAAAAASSSSLNLTRRRGPKVSIFCVRWGGKRKVDAVTDGIGGWGQVGSNPSDNFIHTLFADYPYENFGTDYEIWTAFVQSTHELKDIHPELIRKQMTGQQLAGCYFLWPIGFQDGHEFCGYVNNGDLFHCMRRFEATGVVTRFPHHSHLYQLLASKAWTASWCLVPGLNTPLTTKLSRSMIVNLGYKGAAEVALQSLQDLNAARNLLFPIGQNQLKRETIVKGVSKLGYSWESMDVNHWSDVGTMAQGLEELVQQPGNLSEYVHVQEWVDIDVEMRHFVVLPQDHLSGIKIEKIVYTCYESKSEQHFSSFNRFDRETCLQKKFHNDEKALAEAEKKAYDLITRLYYALRGECSEMPPVIRFDVLAHRSRAGCANVMIGEITELGACFLGWPDGPKTVFNAMLRTAAYPSNHAGTWGGGNNVGRDGLLSSTVNKTFNSYGGGSAQAQGQNRQANGGAQKPTPVPVKNGTNTNYGTSNGSNGSHYDPPARGRRRGSSDATGAGPGTRGASNTTTNKRKQMAGTGNEKKVVTS
;
A
#
# COMPACT_ATOMS: atom_id res chain seq x y z
N MET A 1 11.93 30.60 -32.78
CA MET A 1 11.72 30.13 -34.17
C MET A 1 12.86 29.19 -34.51
N ALA A 2 12.58 27.89 -34.60
CA ALA A 2 13.50 26.88 -35.13
C ALA A 2 12.65 25.94 -35.99
N SER A 3 12.99 25.82 -37.27
CA SER A 3 12.23 25.06 -38.26
C SER A 3 12.42 23.56 -38.04
N SER A 4 11.34 22.86 -37.74
CA SER A 4 11.29 21.40 -37.66
C SER A 4 11.15 20.81 -39.07
N THR A 5 12.20 20.14 -39.54
CA THR A 5 12.15 19.28 -40.73
C THR A 5 11.28 18.05 -40.44
N PRO A 6 10.31 17.67 -41.30
CA PRO A 6 9.48 16.49 -41.06
C PRO A 6 10.29 15.21 -41.29
N LEU A 7 10.24 14.28 -40.32
CA LEU A 7 10.75 12.92 -40.50
C LEU A 7 9.95 12.21 -41.60
N ALA A 8 10.67 11.60 -42.53
CA ALA A 8 10.10 10.73 -43.56
C ALA A 8 9.30 9.58 -42.93
N THR A 9 8.01 9.50 -43.27
CA THR A 9 7.16 8.34 -43.00
C THR A 9 7.62 7.17 -43.85
N ALA A 10 8.29 6.19 -43.24
CA ALA A 10 8.55 4.90 -43.87
C ALA A 10 7.22 4.19 -44.12
N SER A 11 6.90 3.87 -45.38
CA SER A 11 5.75 3.03 -45.72
C SER A 11 6.05 1.60 -45.29
N THR A 12 5.53 1.18 -44.14
CA THR A 12 5.48 -0.24 -43.78
C THR A 12 4.50 -0.91 -44.73
N GLY A 13 5.00 -1.68 -45.69
CA GLY A 13 4.15 -2.50 -46.55
C GLY A 13 3.24 -3.36 -45.68
N SER A 14 1.93 -3.18 -45.78
CA SER A 14 0.94 -3.89 -44.97
C SER A 14 0.77 -5.33 -45.47
N GLY A 15 1.85 -6.12 -45.44
CA GLY A 15 1.78 -7.55 -45.65
C GLY A 15 0.87 -8.15 -44.58
N SER A 16 -0.15 -8.88 -45.00
CA SER A 16 -1.02 -9.63 -44.10
C SER A 16 -0.17 -10.63 -43.30
N VAL A 17 -0.23 -10.54 -41.97
CA VAL A 17 0.47 -11.49 -41.10
C VAL A 17 -0.35 -12.78 -41.05
N ARG A 18 0.21 -13.86 -41.60
CA ARG A 18 -0.37 -15.20 -41.56
C ARG A 18 0.41 -16.08 -40.59
N TYR A 19 -0.32 -16.75 -39.71
CA TYR A 19 0.19 -17.68 -38.71
C TYR A 19 -0.26 -19.09 -39.09
N GLU A 20 0.68 -20.00 -39.31
CA GLU A 20 0.37 -21.36 -39.74
C GLU A 20 0.12 -22.31 -38.57
N ARG A 21 -0.77 -23.28 -38.74
CA ARG A 21 -0.93 -24.36 -37.75
C ARG A 21 0.42 -25.05 -37.49
N GLY A 22 0.75 -25.24 -36.21
CA GLY A 22 2.01 -25.82 -35.77
C GLY A 22 3.14 -24.80 -35.61
N GLU A 23 2.93 -23.55 -36.03
CA GLU A 23 3.92 -22.49 -35.87
C GLU A 23 4.08 -22.12 -34.38
N THR A 24 5.33 -22.07 -33.91
CA THR A 24 5.64 -21.55 -32.58
C THR A 24 5.58 -20.03 -32.60
N VAL A 25 4.78 -19.48 -31.70
CA VAL A 25 4.56 -18.04 -31.53
C VAL A 25 4.81 -17.67 -30.08
N GLU A 26 4.98 -16.38 -29.83
CA GLU A 26 4.88 -15.84 -28.47
C GLU A 26 3.53 -15.16 -28.30
N VAL A 27 2.92 -15.40 -27.15
CA VAL A 27 1.63 -14.84 -26.79
C VAL A 27 1.72 -14.12 -25.46
N PHE A 28 1.03 -12.99 -25.36
CA PHE A 28 1.02 -12.22 -24.13
C PHE A 28 -0.03 -12.77 -23.15
N PHE A 29 0.45 -13.44 -22.10
CA PHE A 29 -0.38 -14.01 -21.05
C PHE A 29 -0.68 -13.00 -19.95
N ARG A 30 -1.89 -13.05 -19.38
CA ARG A 30 -2.35 -12.18 -18.28
C ARG A 30 -3.11 -13.01 -17.24
N PHE A 31 -2.52 -13.21 -16.07
CA PHE A 31 -3.07 -14.04 -15.00
C PHE A 31 -4.41 -13.53 -14.47
N ALA A 32 -4.54 -12.21 -14.30
CA ALA A 32 -5.69 -11.63 -13.61
C ALA A 32 -7.02 -11.95 -14.30
N LYS A 33 -7.04 -12.14 -15.63
CA LYS A 33 -8.28 -12.39 -16.38
C LYS A 33 -8.79 -13.84 -16.29
N GLU A 34 -8.21 -14.69 -15.44
CA GLU A 34 -8.65 -16.07 -15.23
C GLU A 34 -9.78 -16.15 -14.16
N PRO A 35 -11.05 -16.34 -14.56
CA PRO A 35 -12.20 -16.05 -13.70
C PRO A 35 -12.56 -17.17 -12.70
N LYS A 36 -11.88 -18.32 -12.73
CA LYS A 36 -12.24 -19.49 -11.91
C LYS A 36 -11.08 -19.93 -11.00
N ASN A 37 -11.40 -20.20 -9.74
CA ASN A 37 -10.53 -20.83 -8.73
C ASN A 37 -9.26 -20.07 -8.31
N GLY A 38 -9.22 -18.75 -8.48
CA GLY A 38 -8.07 -17.93 -8.06
C GLY A 38 -6.94 -17.86 -9.10
N GLY A 39 -7.24 -18.21 -10.35
CA GLY A 39 -6.34 -18.12 -11.49
C GLY A 39 -5.31 -19.24 -11.53
N TYR A 40 -4.97 -19.68 -12.73
CA TYR A 40 -3.83 -20.58 -12.98
C TYR A 40 -2.76 -19.83 -13.76
N PHE A 41 -1.50 -20.04 -13.40
CA PHE A 41 -0.35 -19.45 -14.06
C PHE A 41 0.55 -20.55 -14.63
N PRO A 42 1.28 -20.25 -15.72
CA PRO A 42 2.22 -21.19 -16.32
C PRO A 42 3.44 -21.39 -15.40
N CYS A 43 3.93 -22.63 -15.34
CA CYS A 43 5.17 -23.00 -14.67
C CYS A 43 6.03 -23.86 -15.59
N ASP A 44 7.34 -23.61 -15.55
CA ASP A 44 8.34 -24.33 -16.35
C ASP A 44 8.66 -25.71 -15.73
N SER A 45 8.41 -25.88 -14.44
CA SER A 45 8.60 -27.14 -13.71
C SER A 45 7.52 -27.35 -12.66
N MET A 46 7.31 -28.62 -12.26
CA MET A 46 6.44 -28.96 -11.13
C MET A 46 6.91 -28.28 -9.83
N ALA A 47 8.23 -28.25 -9.60
CA ALA A 47 8.82 -27.65 -8.41
C ALA A 47 8.45 -26.16 -8.28
N GLN A 48 8.47 -25.41 -9.38
CA GLN A 48 8.11 -23.99 -9.39
C GLN A 48 6.67 -23.73 -8.91
N GLY A 49 5.74 -24.61 -9.26
CA GLY A 49 4.35 -24.49 -8.84
C GLY A 49 4.04 -25.08 -7.47
N MET A 50 4.81 -26.08 -7.02
CA MET A 50 4.56 -26.80 -5.77
C MET A 50 5.32 -26.25 -4.56
N LEU A 51 6.47 -25.61 -4.77
CA LEU A 51 7.29 -25.08 -3.68
C LEU A 51 6.79 -23.70 -3.23
N HIS A 52 6.89 -23.46 -1.92
CA HIS A 52 6.59 -22.17 -1.32
C HIS A 52 7.90 -21.49 -0.86
N PRO A 53 8.06 -20.18 -1.09
CA PRO A 53 7.14 -19.30 -1.83
C PRO A 53 7.07 -19.67 -3.32
N CYS A 54 5.86 -19.66 -3.89
CA CYS A 54 5.67 -19.97 -5.31
C CYS A 54 5.98 -18.72 -6.14
N ILE A 55 7.04 -18.76 -6.96
CA ILE A 55 7.55 -17.62 -7.74
C ILE A 55 7.38 -17.88 -9.23
N VAL A 56 6.53 -17.08 -9.87
CA VAL A 56 6.07 -17.31 -11.25
C VAL A 56 5.88 -16.03 -12.04
N LYS A 57 5.95 -16.11 -13.37
CA LYS A 57 5.55 -15.03 -14.26
C LYS A 57 4.03 -15.06 -14.46
N THR A 58 3.33 -14.09 -13.89
CA THR A 58 1.87 -13.97 -13.97
C THR A 58 1.41 -13.19 -15.20
N ASP A 59 2.22 -12.25 -15.67
CA ASP A 59 1.94 -11.49 -16.90
C ASP A 59 3.20 -11.36 -17.73
N GLY A 60 3.08 -11.49 -19.05
CA GLY A 60 4.18 -11.33 -19.98
C GLY A 60 4.11 -12.27 -21.17
N TRP A 61 5.12 -12.18 -22.03
CA TRP A 61 5.25 -13.05 -23.20
C TRP A 61 5.62 -14.48 -22.80
N ILE A 62 4.84 -15.45 -23.27
CA ILE A 62 5.09 -16.89 -23.13
C ILE A 62 5.04 -17.57 -24.49
N GLN A 63 5.65 -18.75 -24.62
CA GLN A 63 5.63 -19.50 -25.87
C GLN A 63 4.32 -20.28 -26.03
N ALA A 64 3.84 -20.37 -27.27
CA ALA A 64 2.67 -21.15 -27.67
C ALA A 64 2.83 -21.71 -29.09
N VAL A 65 1.95 -22.62 -29.48
CA VAL A 65 1.87 -23.18 -30.83
C VAL A 65 0.50 -22.88 -31.41
N VAL A 66 0.45 -22.39 -32.64
CA VAL A 66 -0.81 -22.11 -33.35
C VAL A 66 -1.56 -23.42 -33.61
N GLU A 67 -2.79 -23.56 -33.11
CA GLU A 67 -3.60 -24.77 -33.29
C GLU A 67 -4.33 -24.79 -34.63
N GLN A 68 -4.62 -23.61 -35.18
CA GLN A 68 -5.36 -23.43 -36.42
C GLN A 68 -4.73 -22.28 -37.21
N THR A 69 -4.44 -22.51 -38.50
CA THR A 69 -3.94 -21.46 -39.40
C THR A 69 -4.87 -20.25 -39.34
N PHE A 70 -4.28 -19.07 -39.12
CA PHE A 70 -4.97 -17.81 -38.98
C PHE A 70 -4.35 -16.80 -39.93
N ASP A 71 -5.19 -16.17 -40.76
CA ASP A 71 -4.76 -15.12 -41.67
C ASP A 71 -5.31 -13.77 -41.19
N ALA A 72 -4.44 -12.94 -40.62
CA ALA A 72 -4.84 -11.63 -40.10
C ALA A 72 -5.28 -10.66 -41.22
N GLY A 73 -4.91 -10.93 -42.47
CA GLY A 73 -5.31 -10.12 -43.62
C GLY A 73 -6.76 -10.33 -44.05
N ALA A 74 -7.32 -11.51 -43.80
CA ALA A 74 -8.64 -11.91 -44.27
C ALA A 74 -9.81 -11.31 -43.45
N THR A 75 -9.54 -10.75 -42.27
CA THR A 75 -10.58 -10.28 -41.32
C THR A 75 -10.87 -8.77 -41.39
N ARG A 76 -10.20 -8.04 -42.29
CA ARG A 76 -10.26 -6.57 -42.37
C ARG A 76 -11.64 -5.97 -42.67
N ASP A 77 -12.55 -6.74 -43.27
CA ASP A 77 -13.91 -6.27 -43.59
C ASP A 77 -14.90 -6.38 -42.42
N SER A 78 -14.48 -6.95 -41.29
CA SER A 78 -15.28 -6.99 -40.07
C SER A 78 -14.77 -5.91 -39.09
N HIS A 79 -15.63 -4.95 -38.77
CA HIS A 79 -15.36 -3.90 -37.79
C HIS A 79 -14.82 -4.53 -36.49
N TRP A 80 -13.56 -4.26 -36.14
CA TRP A 80 -12.94 -4.79 -34.93
C TRP A 80 -13.68 -4.23 -33.71
N PRO A 81 -14.16 -5.06 -32.77
CA PRO A 81 -14.65 -4.56 -31.51
C PRO A 81 -13.47 -4.06 -30.68
N ASP A 82 -13.52 -2.80 -30.24
CA ASP A 82 -12.60 -2.25 -29.25
C ASP A 82 -12.58 -3.18 -28.03
N LEU A 83 -11.45 -3.86 -27.82
CA LEU A 83 -11.23 -4.76 -26.68
C LEU A 83 -11.01 -4.01 -25.35
N ALA A 84 -11.13 -2.68 -25.37
CA ALA A 84 -11.17 -1.83 -24.19
C ALA A 84 -12.64 -1.50 -23.88
N THR A 85 -13.10 -1.81 -22.67
CA THR A 85 -14.35 -1.32 -22.04
C THR A 85 -15.67 -2.07 -22.29
N SER A 86 -15.69 -3.41 -22.35
CA SER A 86 -16.93 -4.14 -22.05
C SER A 86 -17.18 -4.23 -20.53
N SER A 87 -17.30 -3.09 -19.85
CA SER A 87 -17.76 -3.01 -18.46
C SER A 87 -19.28 -2.77 -18.43
N SER A 88 -19.99 -3.83 -18.06
CA SER A 88 -21.31 -3.86 -17.40
C SER A 88 -22.25 -2.65 -17.57
N SER A 89 -23.17 -2.72 -18.53
CA SER A 89 -24.52 -2.17 -18.34
C SER A 89 -25.57 -3.24 -18.68
N SER A 90 -26.18 -3.78 -17.62
CA SER A 90 -27.22 -4.78 -17.68
C SER A 90 -28.59 -4.12 -17.60
N SER A 91 -29.30 -3.98 -18.72
CA SER A 91 -30.78 -4.06 -18.73
C SER A 91 -31.34 -4.11 -20.14
N LYS A 92 -31.76 -5.31 -20.56
CA LYS A 92 -33.07 -5.59 -21.20
C LYS A 92 -33.14 -7.07 -21.59
N LYS A 93 -34.07 -7.79 -20.94
CA LYS A 93 -34.48 -9.14 -21.31
C LYS A 93 -35.23 -9.07 -22.65
N GLY A 94 -34.53 -9.37 -23.74
CA GLY A 94 -35.14 -9.72 -25.03
C GLY A 94 -34.83 -11.17 -25.35
N THR A 95 -35.86 -12.02 -25.43
CA THR A 95 -35.77 -13.42 -25.84
C THR A 95 -35.57 -13.50 -27.36
N GLY A 96 -34.36 -13.23 -27.84
CA GLY A 96 -33.94 -13.43 -29.23
C GLY A 96 -32.93 -14.58 -29.31
N LYS A 97 -33.10 -15.47 -30.30
CA LYS A 97 -32.13 -16.53 -30.67
C LYS A 97 -30.71 -15.95 -30.70
N LYS A 98 -29.85 -16.40 -29.78
CA LYS A 98 -28.41 -16.10 -29.80
C LYS A 98 -27.82 -16.71 -31.08
N GLY A 99 -27.60 -15.89 -32.11
CA GLY A 99 -26.61 -16.20 -33.12
C GLY A 99 -25.27 -16.39 -32.41
N SER A 100 -24.53 -17.44 -32.77
CA SER A 100 -23.17 -17.68 -32.29
C SER A 100 -22.28 -16.49 -32.72
N GLY A 101 -22.17 -15.47 -31.86
CA GLY A 101 -21.26 -14.35 -32.03
C GLY A 101 -19.86 -14.89 -32.25
N GLY A 102 -19.26 -14.53 -33.38
CA GLY A 102 -18.14 -15.25 -33.97
C GLY A 102 -16.85 -15.15 -33.17
N ASP A 103 -16.29 -16.32 -32.84
CA ASP A 103 -14.87 -16.51 -32.48
C ASP A 103 -13.92 -16.20 -33.66
N GLY A 104 -14.42 -15.65 -34.78
CA GLY A 104 -13.70 -15.55 -36.06
C GLY A 104 -12.47 -14.64 -36.07
N ASN A 105 -12.25 -13.84 -35.02
CA ASN A 105 -11.14 -12.90 -34.92
C ASN A 105 -10.07 -13.30 -33.88
N LEU A 106 -10.07 -14.54 -33.38
CA LEU A 106 -9.07 -15.00 -32.41
C LEU A 106 -8.11 -16.03 -33.04
N VAL A 107 -6.82 -15.93 -32.71
CA VAL A 107 -5.85 -16.98 -33.01
C VAL A 107 -6.01 -18.05 -31.95
N LYS A 108 -6.32 -19.27 -32.37
CA LYS A 108 -6.32 -20.43 -31.49
C LYS A 108 -4.90 -20.92 -31.32
N VAL A 109 -4.40 -20.89 -30.08
CA VAL A 109 -3.03 -21.28 -29.74
C VAL A 109 -3.07 -22.30 -28.61
N LYS A 110 -2.01 -23.09 -28.47
CA LYS A 110 -1.78 -23.99 -27.36
C LYS A 110 -0.52 -23.51 -26.64
N TYR A 111 -0.64 -23.07 -25.40
CA TYR A 111 0.52 -22.67 -24.62
C TYR A 111 1.52 -23.83 -24.47
N LEU A 112 2.82 -23.52 -24.54
CA LEU A 112 3.89 -24.50 -24.38
C LEU A 112 4.32 -24.72 -22.92
N ALA A 113 3.74 -23.98 -21.98
CA ALA A 113 4.00 -24.18 -20.56
C ALA A 113 3.59 -25.60 -20.13
N PRO A 114 4.53 -26.43 -19.62
CA PRO A 114 4.28 -27.84 -19.33
C PRO A 114 3.36 -28.03 -18.11
N PHE A 115 3.35 -27.06 -17.19
CA PHE A 115 2.55 -27.13 -15.98
C PHE A 115 1.79 -25.83 -15.74
N TRP A 116 0.65 -25.97 -15.07
CA TRP A 116 -0.24 -24.87 -14.73
C TRP A 116 -0.67 -25.04 -13.29
N TYR A 117 -0.33 -24.08 -12.44
CA TYR A 117 -0.62 -24.14 -11.02
C TYR A 117 -1.43 -22.93 -10.59
N ASN A 118 -2.24 -23.09 -9.55
CA ASN A 118 -2.80 -21.94 -8.85
C ASN A 118 -1.87 -21.56 -7.68
N ARG A 119 -2.19 -20.45 -7.00
CA ARG A 119 -1.38 -19.94 -5.88
C ARG A 119 -1.26 -20.89 -4.68
N GLN A 120 -2.12 -21.91 -4.59
CA GLN A 120 -2.07 -22.94 -3.55
C GLN A 120 -1.25 -24.16 -3.96
N GLY A 121 -0.54 -24.10 -5.09
CA GLY A 121 0.25 -25.19 -5.62
C GLY A 121 -0.57 -26.37 -6.14
N GLN A 122 -1.84 -26.15 -6.47
CA GLN A 122 -2.69 -27.17 -7.08
C GLN A 122 -2.50 -27.18 -8.59
N LEU A 123 -2.13 -28.34 -9.12
CA LEU A 123 -1.96 -28.56 -10.56
C LEU A 123 -3.33 -28.49 -11.26
N TYR A 124 -3.36 -27.85 -12.43
CA TYR A 124 -4.52 -27.86 -13.32
C TYR A 124 -4.68 -29.25 -13.93
N ASN A 125 -5.54 -30.08 -13.33
CA ASN A 125 -5.71 -31.50 -13.71
C ASN A 125 -6.75 -31.74 -14.82
N ASP A 126 -7.18 -30.71 -15.56
CA ASP A 126 -8.26 -30.86 -16.55
C ASP A 126 -7.71 -31.39 -17.88
N GLY A 127 -7.44 -32.69 -17.91
CA GLY A 127 -6.66 -33.43 -18.92
C GLY A 127 -7.18 -33.44 -20.37
N ALA A 128 -7.95 -32.47 -20.86
CA ALA A 128 -8.30 -32.43 -22.28
C ALA A 128 -8.84 -31.10 -22.88
N LYS A 129 -9.19 -30.06 -22.12
CA LYS A 129 -10.02 -28.98 -22.71
C LYS A 129 -9.75 -27.57 -22.19
N ARG A 130 -8.49 -27.13 -22.18
CA ARG A 130 -8.24 -25.68 -22.29
C ARG A 130 -8.44 -25.27 -23.75
N LYS A 131 -9.56 -24.60 -24.03
CA LYS A 131 -9.72 -23.85 -25.28
C LYS A 131 -8.97 -22.54 -25.09
N ASP A 132 -7.69 -22.54 -25.43
CA ASP A 132 -6.87 -21.35 -25.38
C ASP A 132 -7.07 -20.59 -26.70
N SER A 133 -7.66 -19.40 -26.61
CA SER A 133 -7.92 -18.53 -27.75
C SER A 133 -7.48 -17.12 -27.37
N VAL A 134 -6.64 -16.53 -28.22
CA VAL A 134 -5.93 -15.28 -27.91
C VAL A 134 -6.13 -14.31 -29.07
N ALA A 135 -6.29 -13.02 -28.75
CA ALA A 135 -6.47 -12.00 -29.77
C ALA A 135 -5.19 -11.83 -30.61
N PRO A 136 -5.27 -11.64 -31.94
CA PRO A 136 -4.11 -11.61 -32.84
C PRO A 136 -3.05 -10.57 -32.45
N GLN A 137 -3.46 -9.41 -31.94
CA GLN A 137 -2.55 -8.37 -31.46
C GLN A 137 -1.74 -8.76 -30.21
N LEU A 138 -2.12 -9.86 -29.55
CA LEU A 138 -1.39 -10.46 -28.43
C LEU A 138 -0.57 -11.68 -28.88
N VAL A 139 -0.42 -11.91 -30.19
CA VAL A 139 0.37 -12.99 -30.78
C VAL A 139 1.45 -12.39 -31.66
N ARG A 140 2.71 -12.75 -31.41
CA ARG A 140 3.83 -12.37 -32.28
C ARG A 140 4.53 -13.60 -32.83
N LYS A 141 4.91 -13.52 -34.09
CA LYS A 141 5.71 -14.54 -34.75
C LYS A 141 7.10 -14.58 -34.09
N LEU A 142 7.57 -15.78 -33.77
CA LEU A 142 9.00 -15.98 -33.49
C LEU A 142 9.71 -15.90 -34.83
N GLU A 143 10.12 -14.69 -35.22
CA GLU A 143 11.14 -14.55 -36.24
C GLU A 143 12.38 -15.25 -35.70
N VAL A 144 12.74 -16.39 -36.29
CA VAL A 144 13.99 -17.09 -36.02
C VAL A 144 15.00 -16.49 -36.99
N PRO A 145 15.81 -15.48 -36.62
CA PRO A 145 16.75 -14.89 -37.53
C PRO A 145 18.00 -15.77 -37.47
N GLY A 146 18.15 -16.68 -38.43
CA GLY A 146 19.44 -17.31 -38.78
C GLY A 146 20.33 -17.76 -37.62
N CYS A 147 19.79 -18.34 -36.54
CA CYS A 147 20.59 -18.82 -35.41
C CYS A 147 20.15 -20.23 -35.01
N LEU A 148 20.57 -21.17 -35.84
CA LEU A 148 20.93 -22.52 -35.40
C LEU A 148 22.35 -22.43 -34.84
N MET A 149 22.51 -21.75 -33.70
CA MET A 149 23.66 -21.93 -32.82
C MET A 149 23.19 -22.81 -31.68
N VAL A 150 23.02 -24.10 -32.00
CA VAL A 150 23.06 -25.14 -30.98
C VAL A 150 24.45 -24.99 -30.35
N ASN A 151 24.47 -24.51 -29.11
CA ASN A 151 25.61 -24.73 -28.24
C ASN A 151 25.65 -26.24 -28.01
N LYS A 152 26.27 -26.98 -28.93
CA LYS A 152 26.70 -28.35 -28.66
C LYS A 152 27.75 -28.16 -27.57
N GLY A 153 27.39 -28.53 -26.35
CA GLY A 153 28.40 -28.83 -25.34
C GLY A 153 29.47 -29.72 -25.97
N PRO A 154 30.75 -29.55 -25.60
CA PRO A 154 31.83 -30.27 -26.25
C PRO A 154 31.56 -31.78 -26.16
N PRO A 155 31.79 -32.55 -27.24
CA PRO A 155 31.78 -33.99 -27.13
C PRO A 155 32.87 -34.40 -26.13
N LEU A 156 32.54 -35.34 -25.24
CA LEU A 156 33.52 -36.12 -24.49
C LEU A 156 34.47 -36.77 -25.50
N GLN A 157 35.64 -36.17 -25.71
CA GLN A 157 36.76 -36.81 -26.39
C GLN A 157 37.74 -37.33 -25.36
N GLN A 158 37.94 -38.65 -25.44
CA GLN A 158 38.98 -39.41 -24.78
C GLN A 158 40.36 -38.81 -25.08
N ALA A 159 41.21 -38.86 -24.06
CA ALA A 159 42.61 -38.46 -24.13
C ALA A 159 43.35 -39.23 -25.23
N ALA A 160 43.98 -38.49 -26.14
CA ALA A 160 45.11 -38.97 -26.91
C ALA A 160 46.16 -37.85 -26.99
N ASN A 161 47.37 -38.21 -26.56
CA ASN A 161 48.57 -37.39 -26.56
C ASN A 161 48.94 -36.89 -27.96
N GLY A 162 49.48 -35.68 -28.04
CA GLY A 162 50.19 -35.19 -29.23
C GLY A 162 50.36 -33.69 -29.22
N GLY A 163 51.52 -33.21 -28.76
CA GLY A 163 51.85 -31.79 -28.75
C GLY A 163 52.18 -31.24 -30.14
N GLN A 164 51.75 -30.01 -30.40
CA GLN A 164 52.45 -29.04 -31.24
C GLN A 164 51.83 -27.65 -31.05
N ALA A 165 52.67 -26.65 -30.80
CA ALA A 165 52.28 -25.26 -30.62
C ALA A 165 52.00 -24.57 -31.97
N PRO A 166 50.94 -23.74 -32.10
CA PRO A 166 50.75 -22.92 -33.28
C PRO A 166 51.51 -21.58 -33.17
N PRO A 167 52.01 -21.02 -34.29
CA PRO A 167 52.74 -19.75 -34.33
C PRO A 167 51.79 -18.54 -34.30
N PRO A 168 52.32 -17.33 -34.00
CA PRO A 168 51.50 -16.12 -33.89
C PRO A 168 51.18 -15.57 -35.28
N ALA A 169 49.90 -15.48 -35.61
CA ALA A 169 49.43 -14.82 -36.82
C ALA A 169 48.99 -13.38 -36.50
N SER A 170 49.54 -12.49 -37.31
CA SER A 170 49.50 -11.03 -37.31
C SER A 170 48.11 -10.40 -37.40
N ALA A 171 47.96 -9.29 -36.70
CA ALA A 171 46.94 -8.27 -36.92
C ALA A 171 47.18 -7.52 -38.24
N ALA A 172 46.25 -7.64 -39.19
CA ALA A 172 45.88 -6.61 -40.17
C ALA A 172 44.83 -7.17 -41.15
N ALA A 173 43.89 -6.30 -41.55
CA ALA A 173 42.93 -6.47 -42.65
C ALA A 173 41.67 -7.34 -42.39
N ALA A 174 40.70 -6.74 -41.70
CA ALA A 174 39.27 -6.98 -41.95
C ALA A 174 38.45 -5.73 -41.57
N ALA A 175 38.75 -4.60 -42.21
CA ALA A 175 37.97 -3.37 -42.14
C ALA A 175 37.22 -3.18 -43.46
N ALA A 176 36.19 -4.00 -43.70
CA ALA A 176 35.18 -3.75 -44.73
C ALA A 176 33.95 -4.64 -44.47
N SER A 177 32.77 -4.01 -44.41
CA SER A 177 31.42 -4.59 -44.31
C SER A 177 30.82 -4.88 -42.91
N SER A 178 31.20 -4.13 -41.87
CA SER A 178 30.33 -3.97 -40.69
C SER A 178 29.25 -2.91 -40.93
N SER A 179 28.52 -3.00 -42.05
CA SER A 179 27.14 -2.50 -42.09
C SER A 179 26.33 -3.51 -41.27
N SER A 180 26.47 -3.38 -39.96
CA SER A 180 25.75 -4.18 -38.98
C SER A 180 24.28 -4.10 -39.34
N LEU A 181 23.71 -5.23 -39.77
CA LEU A 181 22.34 -5.55 -39.45
C LEU A 181 22.18 -5.20 -37.98
N ASN A 182 21.63 -4.02 -37.71
CA ASN A 182 20.95 -3.70 -36.48
C ASN A 182 19.74 -4.64 -36.48
N LEU A 183 19.99 -5.94 -36.29
CA LEU A 183 19.07 -6.87 -35.68
C LEU A 183 18.63 -6.13 -34.45
N THR A 184 17.44 -5.54 -34.55
CA THR A 184 16.79 -4.74 -33.53
C THR A 184 16.83 -5.58 -32.27
N ARG A 185 17.87 -5.38 -31.46
CA ARG A 185 18.10 -6.09 -30.21
C ARG A 185 16.80 -5.87 -29.46
N ARG A 186 15.99 -6.93 -29.35
CA ARG A 186 14.63 -6.84 -28.83
C ARG A 186 14.74 -6.06 -27.53
N ARG A 187 14.23 -4.83 -27.54
CA ARG A 187 14.19 -4.04 -26.30
C ARG A 187 13.29 -4.87 -25.40
N GLY A 188 13.83 -5.30 -24.26
CA GLY A 188 13.04 -5.99 -23.24
C GLY A 188 11.84 -5.11 -22.85
N PRO A 189 10.85 -5.69 -22.13
CA PRO A 189 9.68 -4.95 -21.70
C PRO A 189 10.10 -3.63 -21.05
N LYS A 190 9.30 -2.58 -21.20
CA LYS A 190 9.59 -1.30 -20.55
C LYS A 190 9.74 -1.43 -19.04
N VAL A 191 8.90 -2.25 -18.42
CA VAL A 191 8.90 -2.47 -16.98
C VAL A 191 8.71 -3.95 -16.64
N SER A 192 9.51 -4.43 -15.69
CA SER A 192 9.25 -5.67 -14.96
C SER A 192 8.83 -5.32 -13.54
N ILE A 193 7.69 -5.85 -13.11
CA ILE A 193 7.18 -5.65 -11.74
C ILE A 193 7.33 -6.96 -10.99
N PHE A 194 8.03 -6.95 -9.86
CA PHE A 194 8.05 -8.03 -8.89
C PHE A 194 7.01 -7.76 -7.80
N CYS A 195 6.10 -8.70 -7.59
CA CYS A 195 4.97 -8.61 -6.68
C CYS A 195 5.11 -9.65 -5.58
N VAL A 196 5.00 -9.26 -4.32
CA VAL A 196 4.87 -10.20 -3.18
C VAL A 196 3.45 -10.09 -2.64
N ARG A 197 2.73 -11.22 -2.59
CA ARG A 197 1.35 -11.25 -2.11
C ARG A 197 1.02 -12.55 -1.38
N TRP A 198 -0.08 -12.53 -0.63
CA TRP A 198 -0.55 -13.70 0.10
C TRP A 198 -1.03 -14.83 -0.83
N GLY A 199 -0.48 -16.03 -0.63
CA GLY A 199 -0.77 -17.28 -1.33
C GLY A 199 -1.39 -18.37 -0.45
N GLY A 200 -1.65 -18.08 0.83
CA GLY A 200 -2.14 -19.06 1.79
C GLY A 200 -3.54 -19.60 1.44
N LYS A 201 -3.88 -20.76 2.03
CA LYS A 201 -5.17 -21.45 1.81
C LYS A 201 -6.38 -20.57 2.16
N ARG A 202 -6.30 -19.85 3.27
CA ARG A 202 -7.31 -18.87 3.67
C ARG A 202 -7.10 -17.60 2.85
N LYS A 203 -8.16 -17.12 2.21
CA LYS A 203 -8.11 -15.86 1.46
C LYS A 203 -8.02 -14.71 2.44
N VAL A 204 -7.33 -13.66 2.01
CA VAL A 204 -7.44 -12.35 2.65
C VAL A 204 -8.86 -11.84 2.42
N ASP A 205 -9.56 -11.53 3.50
CA ASP A 205 -10.86 -10.86 3.37
C ASP A 205 -10.63 -9.53 2.65
N ALA A 206 -11.42 -9.29 1.62
CA ALA A 206 -11.34 -8.03 0.90
C ALA A 206 -11.76 -6.87 1.80
N VAL A 207 -12.48 -7.10 2.91
CA VAL A 207 -12.95 -6.04 3.81
C VAL A 207 -13.61 -4.92 2.96
N THR A 208 -14.60 -5.31 2.16
CA THR A 208 -15.35 -4.42 1.26
C THR A 208 -16.31 -3.53 2.06
N ASP A 209 -16.94 -2.53 1.42
CA ASP A 209 -17.88 -1.59 2.06
C ASP A 209 -18.77 -2.25 3.14
N GLY A 210 -18.61 -1.81 4.40
CA GLY A 210 -19.19 -2.42 5.60
C GLY A 210 -18.27 -2.30 6.81
N ILE A 211 -17.59 -3.39 7.18
CA ILE A 211 -16.56 -3.45 8.22
C ILE A 211 -15.25 -2.92 7.59
N GLY A 212 -14.54 -1.98 8.21
CA GLY A 212 -13.25 -1.45 7.72
C GLY A 212 -13.32 -0.37 6.63
N GLY A 213 -14.36 -0.36 5.79
CA GLY A 213 -14.68 0.77 4.92
C GLY A 213 -13.71 1.00 3.75
N TRP A 214 -12.98 -0.02 3.28
CA TRP A 214 -11.93 0.14 2.25
C TRP A 214 -12.43 0.51 0.84
N GLY A 215 -13.75 0.46 0.61
CA GLY A 215 -14.37 0.66 -0.69
C GLY A 215 -14.51 -0.63 -1.50
N GLN A 216 -14.95 -0.51 -2.75
CA GLN A 216 -15.29 -1.65 -3.61
C GLN A 216 -14.11 -2.55 -3.97
N VAL A 217 -12.88 -2.01 -3.99
CA VAL A 217 -11.67 -2.79 -4.32
C VAL A 217 -11.11 -3.53 -3.11
N GLY A 218 -11.51 -3.16 -1.90
CA GLY A 218 -11.09 -3.81 -0.66
C GLY A 218 -9.68 -3.44 -0.18
N SER A 219 -9.19 -4.23 0.77
CA SER A 219 -7.88 -4.10 1.40
C SER A 219 -6.74 -4.43 0.45
N ASN A 220 -5.58 -3.79 0.62
CA ASN A 220 -4.42 -3.95 -0.25
C ASN A 220 -3.86 -5.39 -0.36
N PRO A 221 -3.85 -6.26 0.68
CA PRO A 221 -3.47 -7.66 0.50
C PRO A 221 -4.55 -8.52 -0.17
N SER A 222 -5.75 -7.99 -0.38
CA SER A 222 -6.85 -8.75 -0.98
C SER A 222 -6.62 -9.04 -2.45
N ASP A 223 -7.17 -10.17 -2.91
CA ASP A 223 -7.11 -10.51 -4.32
C ASP A 223 -7.83 -9.49 -5.19
N ASN A 224 -8.89 -8.89 -4.67
CA ASN A 224 -9.70 -7.93 -5.39
C ASN A 224 -8.90 -6.67 -5.70
N PHE A 225 -8.22 -6.09 -4.69
CA PHE A 225 -7.36 -4.92 -4.88
C PHE A 225 -6.25 -5.19 -5.90
N ILE A 226 -5.55 -6.31 -5.74
CA ILE A 226 -4.41 -6.68 -6.60
C ILE A 226 -4.88 -7.01 -8.01
N HIS A 227 -6.05 -7.67 -8.16
CA HIS A 227 -6.66 -7.93 -9.44
C HIS A 227 -7.07 -6.63 -10.12
N THR A 228 -7.75 -5.71 -9.42
CA THR A 228 -8.12 -4.40 -9.99
C THR A 228 -6.88 -3.67 -10.47
N LEU A 229 -5.78 -3.69 -9.71
CA LEU A 229 -4.52 -3.12 -10.13
C LEU A 229 -3.98 -3.77 -11.40
N PHE A 230 -3.79 -5.09 -11.44
CA PHE A 230 -3.04 -5.75 -12.51
C PHE A 230 -3.87 -6.23 -13.71
N ALA A 231 -5.20 -6.35 -13.60
CA ALA A 231 -6.04 -6.82 -14.70
C ALA A 231 -6.15 -5.81 -15.84
N ASP A 232 -6.25 -4.52 -15.49
CA ASP A 232 -6.66 -3.48 -16.42
C ASP A 232 -5.55 -2.43 -16.61
N TYR A 233 -4.96 -1.92 -15.53
CA TYR A 233 -4.12 -0.73 -15.64
C TYR A 233 -2.74 -0.94 -16.30
N PRO A 234 -1.96 -2.02 -16.04
CA PRO A 234 -0.69 -2.21 -16.73
C PRO A 234 -0.85 -2.28 -18.24
N TYR A 235 -1.88 -3.01 -18.70
CA TYR A 235 -2.14 -3.15 -20.12
C TYR A 235 -2.62 -1.84 -20.74
N GLU A 236 -3.47 -1.06 -20.06
CA GLU A 236 -3.86 0.28 -20.50
C GLU A 236 -2.66 1.24 -20.62
N ASN A 237 -1.67 1.14 -19.72
CA ASN A 237 -0.52 2.05 -19.70
C ASN A 237 0.63 1.61 -20.62
N PHE A 238 0.82 0.30 -20.81
CA PHE A 238 2.01 -0.26 -21.45
C PHE A 238 1.69 -1.19 -22.63
N GLY A 239 0.41 -1.49 -22.90
CA GLY A 239 0.04 -2.54 -23.85
C GLY A 239 0.66 -3.87 -23.42
N THR A 240 1.47 -4.47 -24.29
CA THR A 240 2.22 -5.72 -24.02
C THR A 240 3.68 -5.47 -23.62
N ASP A 241 4.05 -4.23 -23.32
CA ASP A 241 5.43 -3.80 -23.01
C ASP A 241 5.74 -3.86 -21.50
N TYR A 242 5.23 -4.89 -20.83
CA TYR A 242 5.45 -5.13 -19.41
C TYR A 242 5.53 -6.62 -19.09
N GLU A 243 6.08 -6.98 -17.94
CA GLU A 243 5.91 -8.30 -17.34
C GLU A 243 5.74 -8.19 -15.82
N ILE A 244 5.07 -9.18 -15.23
CA ILE A 244 4.85 -9.28 -13.79
C ILE A 244 5.32 -10.64 -13.30
N TRP A 245 6.23 -10.60 -12.33
CA TRP A 245 6.67 -11.74 -11.55
C TRP A 245 6.03 -11.69 -10.17
N THR A 246 5.38 -12.76 -9.75
CA THR A 246 4.67 -12.82 -8.48
C THR A 246 5.26 -13.91 -7.59
N ALA A 247 5.54 -13.56 -6.33
CA ALA A 247 5.82 -14.48 -5.24
C ALA A 247 4.58 -14.61 -4.35
N PHE A 248 4.06 -15.84 -4.26
CA PHE A 248 2.95 -16.21 -3.39
C PHE A 248 3.49 -16.79 -2.08
N VAL A 249 3.35 -16.03 -1.00
CA VAL A 249 3.83 -16.42 0.35
C VAL A 249 2.67 -16.86 1.24
N GLN A 250 2.86 -17.87 2.09
CA GLN A 250 1.86 -18.35 3.03
C GLN A 250 2.24 -18.10 4.50
N SER A 251 3.44 -17.61 4.73
CA SER A 251 4.00 -17.36 6.05
C SER A 251 5.07 -16.27 5.96
N THR A 252 5.38 -15.66 7.09
CA THR A 252 6.53 -14.75 7.25
C THR A 252 7.84 -15.47 6.92
N HIS A 253 7.97 -16.75 7.30
CA HIS A 253 9.21 -17.51 7.10
C HIS A 253 9.63 -17.57 5.63
N GLU A 254 8.67 -17.76 4.72
CA GLU A 254 8.91 -17.83 3.27
C GLU A 254 9.48 -16.54 2.68
N LEU A 255 9.32 -15.38 3.34
CA LEU A 255 9.93 -14.13 2.88
C LEU A 255 11.45 -14.26 2.82
N LYS A 256 12.07 -15.09 3.67
CA LYS A 256 13.52 -15.32 3.74
C LYS A 256 14.02 -16.12 2.54
N ASP A 257 13.18 -17.01 2.03
CA ASP A 257 13.48 -17.93 0.93
C ASP A 257 13.36 -17.28 -0.45
N ILE A 258 12.78 -16.07 -0.53
CA ILE A 258 12.80 -15.27 -1.74
C ILE A 258 14.24 -14.78 -1.98
N HIS A 259 14.83 -15.16 -3.12
CA HIS A 259 16.18 -14.81 -3.54
C HIS A 259 16.19 -13.66 -4.58
N PRO A 260 16.47 -12.41 -4.17
CA PRO A 260 16.35 -11.25 -5.07
C PRO A 260 17.28 -11.33 -6.28
N GLU A 261 18.51 -11.84 -6.12
CA GLU A 261 19.47 -11.95 -7.22
C GLU A 261 19.02 -12.87 -8.35
N LEU A 262 18.32 -13.95 -8.01
CA LEU A 262 17.78 -14.88 -9.01
C LEU A 262 16.61 -14.25 -9.74
N ILE A 263 15.70 -13.62 -9.00
CA ILE A 263 14.53 -12.95 -9.58
C ILE A 263 14.95 -11.77 -10.45
N ARG A 264 15.93 -10.99 -10.00
CA ARG A 264 16.52 -9.87 -10.74
C ARG A 264 17.07 -10.30 -12.10
N LYS A 265 17.68 -11.49 -12.20
CA LYS A 265 18.16 -12.07 -13.47
C LYS A 265 17.03 -12.52 -14.39
N GLN A 266 15.89 -12.90 -13.83
CA GLN A 266 14.69 -13.30 -14.57
C GLN A 266 13.87 -12.11 -15.07
N MET A 267 13.94 -10.97 -14.38
CA MET A 267 13.30 -9.73 -14.80
C MET A 267 14.02 -9.12 -16.00
N THR A 268 13.33 -9.05 -17.13
CA THR A 268 13.89 -8.62 -18.43
C THR A 268 13.64 -7.15 -18.77
N GLY A 269 12.94 -6.43 -17.88
CA GLY A 269 12.47 -5.08 -18.10
C GLY A 269 13.57 -4.02 -18.03
N GLN A 270 13.37 -2.93 -18.75
CA GLN A 270 14.25 -1.76 -18.71
C GLN A 270 14.20 -1.06 -17.35
N GLN A 271 13.01 -1.04 -16.74
CA GLN A 271 12.77 -0.57 -15.38
C GLN A 271 12.28 -1.71 -14.51
N LEU A 272 12.67 -1.68 -13.23
CA LEU A 272 12.40 -2.76 -12.28
C LEU A 272 11.73 -2.20 -11.04
N ALA A 273 10.54 -2.70 -10.75
CA ALA A 273 9.72 -2.24 -9.64
C ALA A 273 9.38 -3.39 -8.69
N GLY A 274 9.35 -3.12 -7.39
CA GLY A 274 8.84 -4.00 -6.34
C GLY A 274 7.49 -3.52 -5.81
N CYS A 275 6.53 -4.42 -5.67
CA CYS A 275 5.22 -4.16 -5.07
C CYS A 275 4.93 -5.21 -3.99
N TYR A 276 4.64 -4.75 -2.76
CA TYR A 276 4.47 -5.64 -1.61
C TYR A 276 3.05 -5.48 -1.04
N PHE A 277 2.22 -6.51 -1.22
CA PHE A 277 0.81 -6.54 -0.81
C PHE A 277 0.63 -7.41 0.44
N LEU A 278 1.32 -7.01 1.52
CA LEU A 278 1.30 -7.65 2.83
C LEU A 278 1.25 -6.56 3.92
N TRP A 279 0.73 -6.92 5.09
CA TRP A 279 0.64 -6.05 6.25
C TRP A 279 1.74 -6.37 7.28
N PRO A 280 2.78 -5.52 7.43
CA PRO A 280 3.77 -5.70 8.48
C PRO A 280 3.13 -5.50 9.85
N ILE A 281 3.35 -6.44 10.76
CA ILE A 281 2.87 -6.36 12.14
C ILE A 281 3.96 -6.56 13.19
N GLY A 282 3.69 -6.01 14.38
CA GLY A 282 4.50 -6.17 15.59
C GLY A 282 4.30 -7.49 16.31
N PHE A 283 3.94 -8.59 15.62
CA PHE A 283 3.69 -9.90 16.24
C PHE A 283 4.50 -11.02 15.57
N GLN A 284 4.55 -12.18 16.23
CA GLN A 284 4.95 -13.45 15.62
C GLN A 284 4.01 -13.77 14.45
N ASP A 285 4.55 -14.45 13.43
CA ASP A 285 3.85 -14.76 12.18
C ASP A 285 2.42 -15.25 12.38
N GLY A 286 1.50 -14.85 11.51
CA GLY A 286 0.13 -15.32 11.56
C GLY A 286 -0.60 -14.91 12.84
N HIS A 287 -0.79 -13.60 13.03
CA HIS A 287 -2.07 -13.18 13.63
C HIS A 287 -3.20 -13.96 12.93
N GLU A 288 -4.34 -14.20 13.57
CA GLU A 288 -5.38 -15.10 13.03
C GLU A 288 -5.86 -14.77 11.58
N PHE A 289 -5.41 -13.65 11.04
CA PHE A 289 -5.71 -13.04 9.76
C PHE A 289 -4.65 -13.26 8.67
N CYS A 290 -5.11 -13.39 7.43
CA CYS A 290 -4.28 -13.63 6.26
C CYS A 290 -3.60 -12.35 5.76
N GLY A 291 -2.39 -12.46 5.22
CA GLY A 291 -1.64 -11.33 4.66
C GLY A 291 -0.88 -10.50 5.69
N TYR A 292 -1.04 -10.80 6.98
CA TYR A 292 -0.27 -10.23 8.06
C TYR A 292 1.06 -10.98 8.23
N VAL A 293 2.17 -10.25 8.24
CA VAL A 293 3.53 -10.82 8.34
C VAL A 293 4.37 -10.03 9.31
N ASN A 294 5.42 -10.64 9.87
CA ASN A 294 6.33 -9.91 10.75
C ASN A 294 6.96 -8.71 10.03
N ASN A 295 6.93 -7.55 10.69
CA ASN A 295 7.47 -6.32 10.12
C ASN A 295 8.96 -6.43 9.75
N GLY A 296 9.79 -7.00 10.63
CA GLY A 296 11.24 -7.11 10.42
C GLY A 296 11.59 -7.94 9.18
N ASP A 297 10.92 -9.07 9.01
CA ASP A 297 11.14 -9.97 7.88
C ASP A 297 10.65 -9.38 6.56
N LEU A 298 9.51 -8.67 6.54
CA LEU A 298 9.05 -7.94 5.35
C LEU A 298 10.03 -6.85 4.94
N PHE A 299 10.41 -5.96 5.87
CA PHE A 299 11.34 -4.87 5.56
C PHE A 299 12.74 -5.38 5.21
N HIS A 300 13.17 -6.51 5.76
CA HIS A 300 14.40 -7.16 5.33
C HIS A 300 14.28 -7.67 3.89
N CYS A 301 13.16 -8.31 3.52
CA CYS A 301 12.91 -8.74 2.14
C CYS A 301 12.92 -7.56 1.16
N MET A 302 12.19 -6.47 1.46
CA MET A 302 12.17 -5.26 0.63
C MET A 302 13.57 -4.69 0.41
N ARG A 303 14.35 -4.50 1.49
CA ARG A 303 15.72 -3.98 1.41
C ARG A 303 16.65 -4.83 0.56
N ARG A 304 16.53 -6.16 0.62
CA ARG A 304 17.33 -7.05 -0.23
C ARG A 304 17.02 -6.85 -1.71
N PHE A 305 15.76 -6.61 -2.09
CA PHE A 305 15.38 -6.28 -3.47
C PHE A 305 15.88 -4.89 -3.90
N GLU A 306 15.70 -3.89 -3.06
CA GLU A 306 16.19 -2.53 -3.30
C GLU A 306 17.72 -2.54 -3.52
N ALA A 307 18.46 -3.35 -2.76
CA ALA A 307 19.91 -3.53 -2.94
C ALA A 307 20.31 -4.14 -4.29
N THR A 308 19.42 -4.90 -4.96
CA THR A 308 19.63 -5.44 -6.33
C THR A 308 19.19 -4.48 -7.43
N GLY A 309 18.76 -3.27 -7.08
CA GLY A 309 18.25 -2.26 -8.00
C GLY A 309 16.78 -2.45 -8.40
N VAL A 310 16.00 -3.26 -7.67
CA VAL A 310 14.55 -3.36 -7.82
C VAL A 310 13.91 -2.33 -6.90
N VAL A 311 13.40 -1.24 -7.46
CA VAL A 311 12.92 -0.10 -6.65
C VAL A 311 11.51 -0.35 -6.14
N THR A 312 11.25 -0.19 -4.85
CA THR A 312 9.89 -0.33 -4.33
C THR A 312 8.99 0.80 -4.83
N ARG A 313 7.86 0.42 -5.43
CA ARG A 313 6.83 1.34 -5.94
C ARG A 313 5.50 1.21 -5.23
N PHE A 314 5.28 0.11 -4.52
CA PHE A 314 4.15 -0.04 -3.62
C PHE A 314 4.54 -0.86 -2.36
N PRO A 315 4.18 -0.40 -1.16
CA PRO A 315 3.50 0.88 -0.89
C PRO A 315 4.45 2.08 -1.03
N HIS A 316 5.61 2.02 -0.39
CA HIS A 316 6.68 3.03 -0.48
C HIS A 316 8.06 2.36 -0.36
N HIS A 317 9.14 3.09 -0.62
CA HIS A 317 10.49 2.64 -0.28
C HIS A 317 10.55 2.11 1.15
N SER A 318 11.35 1.05 1.37
CA SER A 318 11.35 0.29 2.62
C SER A 318 11.49 1.16 3.88
N HIS A 319 12.42 2.12 3.87
CA HIS A 319 12.66 3.06 4.98
C HIS A 319 11.46 3.98 5.24
N LEU A 320 10.86 4.54 4.18
CA LEU A 320 9.70 5.42 4.32
C LEU A 320 8.47 4.63 4.77
N TYR A 321 8.24 3.44 4.20
CA TYR A 321 7.16 2.56 4.62
C TYR A 321 7.33 2.14 6.09
N GLN A 322 8.56 1.86 6.53
CA GLN A 322 8.85 1.54 7.92
C GLN A 322 8.54 2.71 8.86
N LEU A 323 8.93 3.94 8.49
CA LEU A 323 8.62 5.15 9.26
C LEU A 323 7.11 5.36 9.43
N LEU A 324 6.36 5.20 8.35
CA LEU A 324 4.90 5.40 8.35
C LEU A 324 4.18 4.27 9.11
N ALA A 325 4.43 3.01 8.77
CA ALA A 325 3.76 1.85 9.37
C ALA A 325 4.08 1.67 10.86
N SER A 326 5.29 2.04 11.30
CA SER A 326 5.64 2.05 12.72
C SER A 326 4.96 3.18 13.50
N LYS A 327 4.39 4.18 12.83
CA LYS A 327 3.86 5.43 13.41
C LYS A 327 4.92 6.22 14.18
N ALA A 328 6.21 5.91 13.97
CA ALA A 328 7.32 6.49 14.71
C ALA A 328 7.43 8.00 14.51
N TRP A 329 7.01 8.50 13.35
CA TRP A 329 7.00 9.92 13.00
C TRP A 329 6.18 10.77 13.98
N THR A 330 5.14 10.22 14.61
CA THR A 330 4.26 10.98 15.52
C THR A 330 5.03 11.53 16.71
N ALA A 331 5.85 10.69 17.35
CA ALA A 331 6.72 11.11 18.46
C ALA A 331 7.82 12.07 17.98
N SER A 332 8.45 11.76 16.85
CA SER A 332 9.56 12.56 16.32
C SER A 332 9.14 13.97 15.89
N TRP A 333 7.90 14.13 15.41
CA TRP A 333 7.44 15.39 14.83
C TRP A 333 6.45 16.17 15.71
N CYS A 334 6.12 15.67 16.91
CA CYS A 334 5.16 16.36 17.80
C CYS A 334 5.63 17.72 18.32
N LEU A 335 6.93 18.02 18.26
CA LEU A 335 7.49 19.33 18.60
C LEU A 335 8.02 20.09 17.37
N VAL A 336 7.68 19.69 16.15
CA VAL A 336 8.08 20.45 14.95
C VAL A 336 7.05 21.55 14.68
N PRO A 337 7.44 22.84 14.66
CA PRO A 337 6.51 23.94 14.45
C PRO A 337 5.73 23.78 13.14
N GLY A 338 4.42 23.95 13.24
CA GLY A 338 3.55 24.01 12.07
C GLY A 338 3.21 22.66 11.42
N LEU A 339 3.70 21.53 11.96
CA LEU A 339 3.26 20.19 11.56
C LEU A 339 2.04 19.70 12.35
N ASN A 340 1.62 20.43 13.40
CA ASN A 340 0.40 20.18 14.17
C ASN A 340 0.19 18.69 14.55
N THR A 341 1.28 17.97 14.85
CA THR A 341 1.24 16.57 15.26
C THR A 341 0.87 16.45 16.74
N PRO A 342 -0.03 15.55 17.15
CA PRO A 342 -0.38 15.37 18.56
C PRO A 342 0.84 14.95 19.39
N LEU A 343 0.95 15.49 20.61
CA LEU A 343 1.98 15.15 21.60
C LEU A 343 1.95 13.64 21.82
N THR A 344 3.09 13.03 21.58
CA THR A 344 3.23 11.58 21.60
C THR A 344 4.57 11.22 22.22
N THR A 345 4.56 10.32 23.20
CA THR A 345 5.75 9.69 23.75
C THR A 345 5.76 8.19 23.43
N LYS A 346 6.93 7.56 23.55
CA LYS A 346 7.12 6.11 23.39
C LYS A 346 7.60 5.52 24.70
N LEU A 347 6.88 4.53 25.20
CA LEU A 347 7.32 3.72 26.34
C LEU A 347 8.00 2.46 25.83
N SER A 348 9.26 2.25 26.16
CA SER A 348 9.92 0.98 25.85
C SER A 348 9.25 -0.16 26.62
N ARG A 349 9.19 -1.35 26.01
CA ARG A 349 8.63 -2.52 26.68
C ARG A 349 9.38 -2.86 27.97
N SER A 350 10.71 -2.67 27.99
CA SER A 350 11.52 -2.87 29.20
C SER A 350 11.12 -1.94 30.34
N MET A 351 10.79 -0.68 30.05
CA MET A 351 10.30 0.28 31.06
C MET A 351 8.96 -0.17 31.64
N ILE A 352 8.03 -0.62 30.79
CA ILE A 352 6.71 -1.11 31.22
C ILE A 352 6.86 -2.31 32.16
N VAL A 353 7.74 -3.25 31.82
CA VAL A 353 8.00 -4.45 32.64
C VAL A 353 8.65 -4.08 33.97
N ASN A 354 9.64 -3.19 33.97
CA ASN A 354 10.43 -2.87 35.16
C ASN A 354 9.68 -2.00 36.17
N LEU A 355 8.86 -1.05 35.71
CA LEU A 355 8.09 -0.14 36.58
C LEU A 355 6.71 -0.68 36.94
N GLY A 356 6.26 -1.74 36.25
CA GLY A 356 4.85 -2.13 36.22
C GLY A 356 3.98 -1.14 35.45
N TYR A 357 2.75 -1.54 35.12
CA TYR A 357 1.88 -0.77 34.24
C TYR A 357 1.50 0.62 34.80
N LYS A 358 1.23 0.71 36.10
CA LYS A 358 0.88 1.97 36.76
C LYS A 358 2.06 2.96 36.74
N GLY A 359 3.26 2.52 37.14
CA GLY A 359 4.44 3.38 37.14
C GLY A 359 4.81 3.82 35.72
N ALA A 360 4.68 2.94 34.73
CA ALA A 360 4.87 3.31 33.33
C ALA A 360 3.84 4.32 32.82
N ALA A 361 2.57 4.20 33.22
CA ALA A 361 1.52 5.17 32.89
C ALA A 361 1.77 6.55 33.53
N GLU A 362 2.24 6.60 34.77
CA GLU A 362 2.63 7.85 35.45
C GLU A 362 3.80 8.54 34.71
N VAL A 363 4.83 7.78 34.33
CA VAL A 363 5.95 8.29 33.52
C VAL A 363 5.48 8.79 32.16
N ALA A 364 4.56 8.09 31.52
CA ALA A 364 4.00 8.50 30.23
C ALA A 364 3.24 9.83 30.33
N LEU A 365 2.37 9.95 31.34
CA LEU A 365 1.62 11.18 31.57
C LEU A 365 2.55 12.34 31.88
N GLN A 366 3.55 12.15 32.75
CA GLN A 366 4.55 13.18 33.04
C GLN A 366 5.30 13.60 31.77
N SER A 367 5.74 12.64 30.95
CA SER A 367 6.42 12.92 29.68
C SER A 367 5.54 13.74 28.74
N LEU A 368 4.23 13.45 28.67
CA LEU A 368 3.30 14.26 27.88
C LEU A 368 3.16 15.69 28.43
N GLN A 369 3.13 15.88 29.77
CA GLN A 369 3.12 17.22 30.35
C GLN A 369 4.41 17.99 30.04
N ASP A 370 5.57 17.33 30.11
CA ASP A 370 6.86 17.94 29.79
C ASP A 370 6.90 18.38 28.33
N LEU A 371 6.42 17.54 27.40
CA LEU A 371 6.31 17.90 25.99
C LEU A 371 5.32 19.05 25.77
N ASN A 372 4.21 19.10 26.52
CA ASN A 372 3.25 20.21 26.47
C ASN A 372 3.89 21.52 26.95
N ALA A 373 4.63 21.49 28.06
CA ALA A 373 5.38 22.62 28.56
C ALA A 373 6.44 23.09 27.55
N ALA A 374 7.20 22.16 26.96
CA ALA A 374 8.18 22.46 25.93
C ALA A 374 7.55 23.09 24.68
N ARG A 375 6.41 22.56 24.22
CA ARG A 375 5.65 23.15 23.10
C ARG A 375 5.24 24.60 23.39
N ASN A 376 4.71 24.87 24.58
CA ASN A 376 4.31 26.22 24.99
C ASN A 376 5.51 27.19 25.10
N LEU A 377 6.70 26.68 25.44
CA LEU A 377 7.93 27.47 25.48
C LEU A 377 8.48 27.76 24.08
N LEU A 378 8.51 26.75 23.21
CA LEU A 378 9.09 26.84 21.87
C LEU A 378 8.22 27.63 20.88
N PHE A 379 6.91 27.68 21.10
CA PHE A 379 5.95 28.34 20.22
C PHE A 379 5.17 29.42 20.97
N PRO A 380 5.79 30.60 21.23
CA PRO A 380 5.13 31.66 22.00
C PRO A 380 3.78 32.05 21.39
N ILE A 381 2.82 32.30 22.28
CA ILE A 381 1.41 32.57 22.00
C ILE A 381 1.30 33.73 21.00
N GLY A 382 0.97 33.41 19.76
CA GLY A 382 0.90 34.36 18.64
C GLY A 382 0.62 33.70 17.28
N GLN A 383 0.85 32.40 17.14
CA GLN A 383 0.61 31.63 15.90
C GLN A 383 -0.62 30.72 15.94
N ASN A 384 -1.78 31.19 16.42
CA ASN A 384 -3.01 30.39 16.50
C ASN A 384 -2.91 29.09 17.33
N GLN A 385 -1.90 28.96 18.19
CA GLN A 385 -1.84 27.82 19.11
C GLN A 385 -2.67 28.16 20.35
N LEU A 386 -3.79 27.45 20.52
CA LEU A 386 -4.53 27.44 21.78
C LEU A 386 -3.54 27.08 22.90
N LYS A 387 -3.50 27.88 23.97
CA LYS A 387 -2.82 27.48 25.20
C LYS A 387 -3.45 26.15 25.62
N ARG A 388 -2.69 25.07 25.49
CA ARG A 388 -3.23 23.74 25.79
C ARG A 388 -3.31 23.59 27.30
N GLU A 389 -4.47 23.10 27.72
CA GLU A 389 -4.71 22.71 29.10
C GLU A 389 -3.80 21.54 29.49
N THR A 390 -3.80 21.22 30.77
CA THR A 390 -3.18 20.00 31.29
C THR A 390 -3.72 18.80 30.52
N ILE A 391 -2.85 17.92 30.05
CA ILE A 391 -3.28 16.72 29.33
C ILE A 391 -3.92 15.76 30.34
N VAL A 392 -5.19 15.41 30.12
CA VAL A 392 -5.96 14.53 31.03
C VAL A 392 -6.49 13.26 30.37
N LYS A 393 -6.50 13.20 29.04
CA LYS A 393 -7.00 12.05 28.27
C LYS A 393 -6.19 11.83 26.99
N GLY A 394 -6.27 10.63 26.42
CA GLY A 394 -5.57 10.29 25.19
C GLY A 394 -5.75 8.85 24.74
N VAL A 395 -4.78 8.38 23.96
CA VAL A 395 -4.75 6.99 23.47
C VAL A 395 -3.39 6.35 23.71
N SER A 396 -3.41 5.05 23.99
CA SER A 396 -2.25 4.15 23.99
C SER A 396 -2.37 3.24 22.78
N LYS A 397 -1.32 3.09 21.97
CA LYS A 397 -1.39 2.30 20.72
C LYS A 397 -0.09 1.62 20.33
N LEU A 398 -0.20 0.49 19.65
CA LEU A 398 0.96 -0.19 19.06
C LEU A 398 1.34 0.43 17.70
N GLY A 399 2.65 0.43 17.42
CA GLY A 399 3.17 0.56 16.06
C GLY A 399 2.93 -0.74 15.28
N TYR A 400 2.97 -0.69 13.94
CA TYR A 400 2.70 -1.86 13.08
C TYR A 400 1.40 -2.59 13.45
N SER A 401 0.33 -1.81 13.62
CA SER A 401 -1.02 -2.29 13.89
C SER A 401 -1.99 -1.58 12.97
N TRP A 402 -3.00 -2.32 12.52
CA TRP A 402 -3.90 -1.97 11.41
C TRP A 402 -5.32 -1.85 11.91
N GLU A 403 -6.15 -1.10 11.17
CA GLU A 403 -7.61 -1.04 11.38
C GLU A 403 -8.03 -0.67 12.82
N SER A 404 -7.21 0.15 13.49
CA SER A 404 -7.42 0.56 14.89
C SER A 404 -7.50 -0.62 15.90
N MET A 405 -7.02 -1.82 15.55
CA MET A 405 -7.12 -3.01 16.41
C MET A 405 -6.43 -2.83 17.78
N ASP A 406 -5.27 -2.17 17.80
CA ASP A 406 -4.43 -2.03 19.00
C ASP A 406 -4.37 -0.57 19.48
N VAL A 407 -5.54 0.03 19.70
CA VAL A 407 -5.71 1.40 20.20
C VAL A 407 -6.65 1.42 21.39
N ASN A 408 -6.14 1.83 22.55
CA ASN A 408 -6.89 1.92 23.79
C ASN A 408 -7.01 3.38 24.24
N HIS A 409 -8.24 3.85 24.49
CA HIS A 409 -8.51 5.16 25.08
C HIS A 409 -8.16 5.15 26.57
N TRP A 410 -7.66 6.28 27.08
CA TRP A 410 -7.45 6.50 28.51
C TRP A 410 -7.93 7.88 28.94
N SER A 411 -8.48 7.95 30.16
CA SER A 411 -8.98 9.17 30.80
C SER A 411 -8.26 9.52 32.10
N ASP A 412 -7.38 8.62 32.55
CA ASP A 412 -6.59 8.73 33.76
C ASP A 412 -5.44 7.71 33.73
N VAL A 413 -4.59 7.73 34.76
CA VAL A 413 -3.44 6.82 34.90
C VAL A 413 -3.89 5.35 35.01
N GLY A 414 -5.03 5.08 35.66
CA GLY A 414 -5.51 3.71 35.89
C GLY A 414 -5.96 3.04 34.59
N THR A 415 -6.81 3.73 33.83
CA THR A 415 -7.26 3.31 32.49
C THR A 415 -6.11 3.22 31.50
N MET A 416 -5.14 4.14 31.58
CA MET A 416 -3.91 4.03 30.79
C MET A 416 -3.12 2.77 31.14
N ALA A 417 -2.92 2.48 32.42
CA ALA A 417 -2.19 1.30 32.88
C ALA A 417 -2.86 -0.01 32.43
N GLN A 418 -4.19 -0.10 32.52
CA GLN A 418 -4.95 -1.21 31.96
C GLN A 418 -4.71 -1.34 30.45
N GLY A 419 -4.79 -0.22 29.72
CA GLY A 419 -4.53 -0.22 28.29
C GLY A 419 -3.11 -0.68 27.93
N LEU A 420 -2.10 -0.32 28.73
CA LEU A 420 -0.72 -0.80 28.54
C LEU A 420 -0.61 -2.32 28.80
N GLU A 421 -1.27 -2.82 29.85
CA GLU A 421 -1.32 -4.25 30.14
C GLU A 421 -1.93 -5.04 28.97
N GLU A 422 -3.10 -4.60 28.51
CA GLU A 422 -3.82 -5.25 27.40
C GLU A 422 -2.98 -5.30 26.12
N LEU A 423 -2.30 -4.21 25.77
CA LEU A 423 -1.45 -4.14 24.58
C LEU A 423 -0.20 -5.01 24.70
N VAL A 424 0.49 -4.99 25.86
CA VAL A 424 1.77 -5.71 26.03
C VAL A 424 1.58 -7.21 26.22
N GLN A 425 0.48 -7.63 26.86
CA GLN A 425 0.20 -9.03 27.18
C GLN A 425 -0.46 -9.80 26.02
N GLN A 426 -0.69 -9.17 24.87
CA GLN A 426 -1.21 -9.87 23.70
C GLN A 426 -0.28 -11.03 23.28
N PRO A 427 -0.80 -12.25 23.07
CA PRO A 427 0.01 -13.39 22.65
C PRO A 427 0.80 -13.10 21.36
N GLY A 428 2.08 -13.48 21.36
CA GLY A 428 2.95 -13.28 20.20
C GLY A 428 3.34 -11.83 19.91
N ASN A 429 2.93 -10.85 20.73
CA ASN A 429 3.34 -9.45 20.54
C ASN A 429 4.86 -9.30 20.71
N LEU A 430 5.52 -8.80 19.66
CA LEU A 430 6.96 -8.50 19.55
C LEU A 430 7.25 -7.00 19.55
N SER A 431 6.23 -6.15 19.76
CA SER A 431 6.40 -4.70 19.77
C SER A 431 7.40 -4.27 20.84
N GLU A 432 8.36 -3.44 20.43
CA GLU A 432 9.46 -2.95 21.29
C GLU A 432 9.01 -1.78 22.19
N TYR A 433 7.94 -1.10 21.81
CA TYR A 433 7.40 0.06 22.51
C TYR A 433 5.89 0.21 22.31
N VAL A 434 5.26 0.99 23.20
CA VAL A 434 3.88 1.46 23.09
C VAL A 434 3.90 2.97 22.93
N HIS A 435 3.09 3.51 22.01
CA HIS A 435 2.87 4.95 21.91
C HIS A 435 1.81 5.39 22.91
N VAL A 436 2.06 6.51 23.60
CA VAL A 436 1.05 7.20 24.41
C VAL A 436 0.93 8.62 23.86
N GLN A 437 -0.28 8.99 23.45
CA GLN A 437 -0.56 10.21 22.70
C GLN A 437 -1.71 11.00 23.35
N GLU A 438 -1.63 12.33 23.34
CA GLU A 438 -2.71 13.21 23.81
C GLU A 438 -3.99 13.01 23.00
N TRP A 439 -5.15 13.22 23.63
CA TRP A 439 -6.42 13.25 22.92
C TRP A 439 -6.52 14.52 22.07
N VAL A 440 -7.09 14.39 20.88
CA VAL A 440 -7.47 15.52 20.03
C VAL A 440 -8.98 15.50 19.88
N ASP A 441 -9.64 16.61 20.22
CA ASP A 441 -11.08 16.74 19.96
C ASP A 441 -11.32 16.92 18.45
N ILE A 442 -12.27 16.16 17.92
CA ILE A 442 -12.52 16.04 16.48
C ILE A 442 -14.02 16.10 16.20
N ASP A 443 -14.41 16.89 15.21
CA ASP A 443 -15.77 16.84 14.65
C ASP A 443 -15.80 15.94 13.40
N VAL A 444 -14.73 16.01 12.61
CA VAL A 444 -14.54 15.21 11.39
C VAL A 444 -13.07 14.92 11.15
N GLU A 445 -12.79 13.75 10.57
CA GLU A 445 -11.51 13.40 9.98
C GLU A 445 -11.59 13.58 8.46
N MET A 446 -10.77 14.48 7.94
CA MET A 446 -10.65 14.79 6.51
C MET A 446 -9.50 14.00 5.90
N ARG A 447 -9.83 13.01 5.08
CA ARG A 447 -8.85 12.09 4.48
C ARG A 447 -8.50 12.55 3.07
N HIS A 448 -7.33 13.17 2.95
CA HIS A 448 -6.84 13.83 1.74
C HIS A 448 -5.95 12.88 0.95
N PHE A 449 -6.35 12.58 -0.29
CA PHE A 449 -5.55 11.78 -1.22
C PHE A 449 -4.67 12.71 -2.03
N VAL A 450 -3.37 12.67 -1.75
CA VAL A 450 -2.34 13.36 -2.53
C VAL A 450 -1.77 12.37 -3.53
N VAL A 451 -1.93 12.68 -4.81
CA VAL A 451 -1.44 11.86 -5.91
C VAL A 451 -0.38 12.65 -6.65
N LEU A 452 0.77 12.01 -6.90
CA LEU A 452 1.83 12.63 -7.68
C LEU A 452 1.26 13.02 -9.06
N PRO A 453 1.30 14.30 -9.43
CA PRO A 453 0.78 14.73 -10.73
C PRO A 453 1.59 14.11 -11.87
N GLN A 454 1.00 14.11 -13.06
CA GLN A 454 1.72 13.70 -14.28
C GLN A 454 2.85 14.69 -14.60
N ASP A 455 2.59 15.99 -14.38
CA ASP A 455 3.59 17.05 -14.42
C ASP A 455 4.10 17.35 -13.00
N HIS A 456 5.32 16.91 -12.72
CA HIS A 456 5.98 17.08 -11.42
C HIS A 456 6.24 18.55 -11.05
N LEU A 457 6.08 19.49 -12.00
CA LEU A 457 6.23 20.92 -11.76
C LEU A 457 4.97 21.57 -11.17
N SER A 458 3.81 20.90 -11.24
CA SER A 458 2.52 21.46 -10.83
C SER A 458 2.30 21.55 -9.31
N GLY A 459 3.29 21.14 -8.50
CA GLY A 459 3.21 21.16 -7.05
C GLY A 459 2.40 20.01 -6.47
N ILE A 460 1.88 20.20 -5.25
CA ILE A 460 1.09 19.19 -4.53
C ILE A 460 -0.35 19.27 -5.02
N LYS A 461 -0.90 18.14 -5.48
CA LYS A 461 -2.29 18.03 -5.90
C LYS A 461 -3.06 17.11 -4.96
N ILE A 462 -4.08 17.67 -4.32
CA ILE A 462 -5.08 16.90 -3.57
C ILE A 462 -6.19 16.51 -4.56
N GLU A 463 -6.28 15.22 -4.89
CA GLU A 463 -7.27 14.71 -5.86
C GLU A 463 -8.65 14.53 -5.21
N LYS A 464 -8.69 14.17 -3.93
CA LYS A 464 -9.93 13.89 -3.21
C LYS A 464 -9.80 14.18 -1.72
N ILE A 465 -10.88 14.69 -1.14
CA ILE A 465 -11.10 14.71 0.30
C ILE A 465 -12.31 13.81 0.59
N VAL A 466 -12.15 12.87 1.52
CA VAL A 466 -13.25 12.07 2.07
C VAL A 466 -13.44 12.48 3.53
N TYR A 467 -14.66 12.87 3.88
CA TYR A 467 -15.01 13.27 5.24
C TYR A 467 -15.51 12.05 6.02
N THR A 468 -14.88 11.77 7.15
CA THR A 468 -15.19 10.59 7.97
C THR A 468 -15.36 10.95 9.43
N CYS A 469 -16.19 10.20 10.15
CA CYS A 469 -16.32 10.32 11.60
C CYS A 469 -16.54 8.94 12.20
N TYR A 470 -15.82 8.61 13.26
CA TYR A 470 -16.04 7.39 14.00
C TYR A 470 -17.47 7.35 14.56
N GLU A 471 -18.18 6.25 14.36
CA GLU A 471 -19.38 5.95 15.12
C GLU A 471 -18.94 5.42 16.49
N SER A 472 -19.31 6.11 17.57
CA SER A 472 -19.05 5.59 18.91
C SER A 472 -19.84 4.29 19.10
N LYS A 473 -19.16 3.16 19.14
CA LYS A 473 -19.71 1.88 19.58
C LYS A 473 -18.89 1.42 20.77
N SER A 474 -19.48 1.60 21.97
CA SER A 474 -18.86 1.50 23.29
C SER A 474 -17.72 2.49 23.55
N GLU A 475 -17.55 2.95 24.80
CA GLU A 475 -16.54 3.95 25.18
C GLU A 475 -15.08 3.50 24.94
N GLN A 476 -14.86 2.22 24.60
CA GLN A 476 -13.54 1.60 24.58
C GLN A 476 -13.04 1.18 23.19
N HIS A 477 -13.90 1.05 22.17
CA HIS A 477 -13.49 0.52 20.85
C HIS A 477 -14.03 1.32 19.67
N PHE A 478 -13.23 1.40 18.59
CA PHE A 478 -13.61 2.02 17.33
C PHE A 478 -13.93 0.93 16.30
N SER A 479 -15.15 0.88 15.72
CA SER A 479 -15.55 -0.24 14.84
C SER A 479 -16.22 0.14 13.52
N SER A 480 -16.80 1.34 13.39
CA SER A 480 -17.35 1.83 12.12
C SER A 480 -17.12 3.33 11.94
N PHE A 481 -17.07 3.77 10.68
CA PHE A 481 -16.99 5.18 10.31
C PHE A 481 -18.18 5.56 9.46
N ASN A 482 -18.79 6.70 9.77
CA ASN A 482 -19.67 7.38 8.86
C ASN A 482 -18.85 8.14 7.82
N ARG A 483 -19.29 8.06 6.58
CA ARG A 483 -18.73 8.81 5.44
C ARG A 483 -19.70 9.92 5.06
N PHE A 484 -19.14 11.07 4.73
CA PHE A 484 -19.91 12.24 4.31
C PHE A 484 -19.31 12.77 3.01
N ASP A 485 -20.17 13.27 2.13
CA ASP A 485 -19.75 14.29 1.17
C ASP A 485 -19.55 15.63 1.90
N ARG A 486 -19.05 16.63 1.17
CA ARG A 486 -18.75 17.94 1.74
C ARG A 486 -20.02 18.63 2.29
N GLU A 487 -21.13 18.53 1.57
CA GLU A 487 -22.41 19.17 1.95
C GLU A 487 -22.99 18.55 3.22
N THR A 488 -23.01 17.22 3.31
CA THR A 488 -23.47 16.52 4.52
C THR A 488 -22.53 16.77 5.70
N CYS A 489 -21.22 16.84 5.48
CA CYS A 489 -20.25 17.22 6.51
C CYS A 489 -20.53 18.65 7.02
N LEU A 490 -20.71 19.60 6.11
CA LEU A 490 -21.06 20.98 6.43
C LEU A 490 -22.30 21.05 7.31
N GLN A 491 -23.36 20.35 6.94
CA GLN A 491 -24.61 20.34 7.68
C GLN A 491 -24.48 19.65 9.05
N LYS A 492 -23.96 18.42 9.08
CA LYS A 492 -24.00 17.56 10.27
C LYS A 492 -22.86 17.80 11.25
N LYS A 493 -21.68 18.20 10.78
CA LYS A 493 -20.46 18.32 11.60
C LYS A 493 -20.04 19.77 11.82
N PHE A 494 -20.31 20.65 10.84
CA PHE A 494 -19.98 22.07 10.95
C PHE A 494 -21.20 22.97 11.17
N HIS A 495 -22.41 22.41 11.34
CA HIS A 495 -23.63 23.16 11.62
C HIS A 495 -23.92 24.30 10.61
N ASN A 496 -23.69 24.04 9.32
CA ASN A 496 -23.79 25.02 8.24
C ASN A 496 -22.79 26.18 8.30
N ASP A 497 -21.70 26.03 9.06
CA ASP A 497 -20.62 27.02 9.13
C ASP A 497 -19.60 26.86 8.00
N GLU A 498 -19.97 27.34 6.81
CA GLU A 498 -19.16 27.21 5.59
C GLU A 498 -17.77 27.84 5.76
N LYS A 499 -17.67 28.94 6.49
CA LYS A 499 -16.41 29.63 6.74
C LYS A 499 -15.46 28.76 7.58
N ALA A 500 -15.96 28.09 8.60
CA ALA A 500 -15.15 27.19 9.42
C ALA A 500 -14.68 25.96 8.62
N LEU A 501 -15.55 25.35 7.82
CA LEU A 501 -15.15 24.20 6.98
C LEU A 501 -14.10 24.61 5.93
N ALA A 502 -14.31 25.73 5.23
CA ALA A 502 -13.34 26.25 4.27
C ALA A 502 -11.99 26.61 4.94
N GLU A 503 -12.01 27.15 6.17
CA GLU A 503 -10.78 27.38 6.93
C GLU A 503 -10.08 26.06 7.29
N ALA A 504 -10.83 25.02 7.66
CA ALA A 504 -10.28 23.70 7.95
C ALA A 504 -9.60 23.10 6.71
N GLU A 505 -10.27 23.11 5.55
CA GLU A 505 -9.73 22.63 4.26
C GLU A 505 -8.44 23.40 3.90
N LYS A 506 -8.43 24.73 4.06
CA LYS A 506 -7.25 25.55 3.80
C LYS A 506 -6.08 25.22 4.73
N LYS A 507 -6.34 25.14 6.05
CA LYS A 507 -5.29 24.80 7.02
C LYS A 507 -4.77 23.38 6.82
N ALA A 508 -5.63 22.45 6.40
CA ALA A 508 -5.24 21.09 6.05
C ALA A 508 -4.31 21.07 4.84
N TYR A 509 -4.62 21.84 3.78
CA TYR A 509 -3.73 21.99 2.63
C TYR A 509 -2.34 22.52 3.02
N ASP A 510 -2.29 23.57 3.83
CA ASP A 510 -1.02 24.15 4.30
C ASP A 510 -0.22 23.14 5.14
N LEU A 511 -0.90 22.41 6.02
CA LEU A 511 -0.32 21.36 6.86
C LEU A 511 0.23 20.20 6.01
N ILE A 512 -0.56 19.68 5.08
CA ILE A 512 -0.18 18.61 4.14
C ILE A 512 1.02 19.04 3.32
N THR A 513 1.06 20.31 2.88
CA THR A 513 2.20 20.85 2.12
C THR A 513 3.49 20.73 2.92
N ARG A 514 3.48 21.12 4.19
CA ARG A 514 4.66 21.01 5.07
C ARG A 514 5.04 19.57 5.35
N LEU A 515 4.07 18.70 5.63
CA LEU A 515 4.32 17.28 5.85
C LEU A 515 4.89 16.60 4.61
N TYR A 516 4.39 16.93 3.42
CA TYR A 516 4.89 16.42 2.16
C TYR A 516 6.37 16.80 1.94
N TYR A 517 6.76 18.04 2.25
CA TYR A 517 8.17 18.44 2.22
C TYR A 517 9.01 17.79 3.32
N ALA A 518 8.46 17.57 4.51
CA ALA A 518 9.15 16.83 5.58
C ALA A 518 9.43 15.38 5.14
N LEU A 519 8.46 14.71 4.51
CA LEU A 519 8.63 13.38 3.92
C LEU A 519 9.69 13.37 2.81
N ARG A 520 9.89 14.48 2.11
CA ARG A 520 10.98 14.61 1.14
C ARG A 520 12.37 14.63 1.78
N GLY A 521 12.45 15.04 3.04
CA GLY A 521 13.66 14.90 3.85
C GLY A 521 13.95 13.44 4.22
N GLU A 522 12.90 12.64 4.39
CA GLU A 522 13.00 11.20 4.68
C GLU A 522 13.27 10.35 3.43
N CYS A 523 12.75 10.78 2.27
CA CYS A 523 12.92 10.09 0.99
C CYS A 523 13.04 11.10 -0.16
N SER A 524 14.13 11.01 -0.94
CA SER A 524 14.35 11.91 -2.08
C SER A 524 13.31 11.73 -3.20
N GLU A 525 12.76 10.53 -3.32
CA GLU A 525 11.66 10.21 -4.22
C GLU A 525 10.34 10.25 -3.46
N MET A 526 9.42 11.10 -3.93
CA MET A 526 8.11 11.23 -3.31
C MET A 526 7.24 10.00 -3.58
N PRO A 527 6.42 9.57 -2.60
CA PRO A 527 5.40 8.58 -2.84
C PRO A 527 4.54 8.91 -4.07
N PRO A 528 4.25 7.93 -4.95
CA PRO A 528 3.32 8.16 -6.06
C PRO A 528 1.93 8.57 -5.56
N VAL A 529 1.55 8.08 -4.38
CA VAL A 529 0.30 8.39 -3.69
C VAL A 529 0.55 8.35 -2.20
N ILE A 530 -0.09 9.25 -1.46
CA ILE A 530 -0.14 9.22 0.01
C ILE A 530 -1.48 9.78 0.48
N ARG A 531 -2.02 9.22 1.57
CA ARG A 531 -3.23 9.73 2.21
C ARG A 531 -2.85 10.41 3.53
N PHE A 532 -3.40 11.60 3.75
CA PHE A 532 -3.26 12.34 5.00
C PHE A 532 -4.62 12.45 5.68
N ASP A 533 -4.71 11.94 6.90
CA ASP A 533 -5.94 11.99 7.70
C ASP A 533 -5.82 13.16 8.66
N VAL A 534 -6.49 14.25 8.33
CA VAL A 534 -6.45 15.51 9.07
C VAL A 534 -7.66 15.61 9.97
N LEU A 535 -7.41 15.68 11.27
CA LEU A 535 -8.42 15.85 12.30
C LEU A 535 -8.84 17.32 12.33
N ALA A 536 -10.13 17.59 12.12
CA ALA A 536 -10.68 18.94 12.12
C ALA A 536 -11.75 19.11 13.19
N HIS A 537 -11.69 20.27 13.86
CA HIS A 537 -12.66 20.69 14.87
C HIS A 537 -13.03 22.16 14.68
N ARG A 538 -14.33 22.43 14.66
CA ARG A 538 -14.94 23.76 14.61
C ARG A 538 -14.83 24.39 16.00
N SER A 539 -13.80 25.21 16.19
CA SER A 539 -13.51 25.84 17.48
C SER A 539 -14.45 26.99 17.82
N ARG A 540 -14.97 27.71 16.82
CA ARG A 540 -15.99 28.76 16.97
C ARG A 540 -16.59 29.13 15.61
N ALA A 541 -17.54 30.06 15.60
CA ALA A 541 -18.15 30.55 14.35
C ALA A 541 -17.08 31.07 13.37
N GLY A 542 -17.06 30.49 12.17
CA GLY A 542 -16.12 30.81 11.11
C GLY A 542 -14.67 30.41 11.38
N CYS A 543 -14.39 29.60 12.41
CA CYS A 543 -13.04 29.13 12.71
C CYS A 543 -12.97 27.62 12.95
N ALA A 544 -11.86 27.02 12.51
CA ALA A 544 -11.52 25.62 12.73
C ALA A 544 -10.05 25.43 13.12
N ASN A 545 -9.80 24.38 13.88
CA ASN A 545 -8.46 23.88 14.19
C ASN A 545 -8.22 22.57 13.46
N VAL A 546 -6.98 22.34 13.03
CA VAL A 546 -6.58 21.09 12.37
C VAL A 546 -5.31 20.52 12.97
N MET A 547 -5.27 19.20 13.07
CA MET A 547 -4.10 18.40 13.46
C MET A 547 -3.95 17.22 12.51
N ILE A 548 -2.73 16.72 12.34
CA ILE A 548 -2.53 15.47 11.61
C ILE A 548 -2.87 14.28 12.52
N GLY A 549 -3.79 13.43 12.09
CA GLY A 549 -4.15 12.19 12.78
C GLY A 549 -3.29 11.02 12.30
N GLU A 550 -3.25 10.84 10.98
CA GLU A 550 -2.52 9.75 10.34
C GLU A 550 -1.87 10.21 9.02
N ILE A 551 -0.69 9.65 8.73
CA ILE A 551 -0.09 9.66 7.40
C ILE A 551 -0.07 8.20 6.97
N THR A 552 -1.00 7.83 6.09
CA THR A 552 -1.29 6.43 5.82
C THR A 552 -0.18 5.77 5.01
N GLU A 553 0.28 4.66 5.55
CA GLU A 553 1.42 3.86 5.06
C GLU A 553 1.15 3.03 3.81
N LEU A 554 -0.11 2.88 3.38
CA LEU A 554 -0.51 2.05 2.22
C LEU A 554 -1.01 2.84 1.01
N GLY A 555 -1.06 4.16 1.11
CA GLY A 555 -1.47 5.08 0.04
C GLY A 555 -2.90 4.95 -0.51
N ALA A 556 -3.65 3.85 -0.28
CA ALA A 556 -4.75 3.50 -1.18
C ALA A 556 -5.97 2.79 -0.55
N CYS A 557 -6.26 2.95 0.74
CA CYS A 557 -7.61 2.66 1.22
C CYS A 557 -8.55 3.73 0.64
N PHE A 558 -9.33 3.38 -0.38
CA PHE A 558 -10.05 4.37 -1.21
C PHE A 558 -11.34 4.88 -0.57
N LEU A 559 -11.84 4.23 0.48
CA LEU A 559 -12.97 4.71 1.29
C LEU A 559 -14.25 4.98 0.50
N GLY A 560 -14.43 4.30 -0.63
CA GLY A 560 -15.55 4.51 -1.54
C GLY A 560 -15.35 5.62 -2.58
N TRP A 561 -14.14 6.16 -2.76
CA TRP A 561 -13.79 7.00 -3.90
C TRP A 561 -13.77 6.16 -5.20
N PRO A 562 -14.77 6.29 -6.10
CA PRO A 562 -14.91 5.36 -7.23
C PRO A 562 -13.77 5.47 -8.25
N ASP A 563 -13.30 6.68 -8.52
CA ASP A 563 -12.19 6.95 -9.44
C ASP A 563 -10.80 6.79 -8.80
N GLY A 564 -10.76 6.50 -7.50
CA GLY A 564 -9.53 6.35 -6.73
C GLY A 564 -8.59 5.30 -7.30
N PRO A 565 -9.05 4.05 -7.53
CA PRO A 565 -8.24 2.98 -8.11
C PRO A 565 -7.56 3.41 -9.41
N LYS A 566 -8.32 3.96 -10.37
CA LYS A 566 -7.78 4.43 -11.65
C LYS A 566 -6.73 5.52 -11.46
N THR A 567 -7.02 6.52 -10.63
CA THR A 567 -6.13 7.66 -10.41
C THR A 567 -4.81 7.22 -9.74
N VAL A 568 -4.91 6.42 -8.68
CA VAL A 568 -3.78 5.97 -7.87
C VAL A 568 -2.92 4.93 -8.59
N PHE A 569 -3.54 3.93 -9.22
CA PHE A 569 -2.80 2.88 -9.92
C PHE A 569 -2.08 3.41 -11.15
N ASN A 570 -2.67 4.35 -11.89
CA ASN A 570 -1.96 5.01 -13.00
C ASN A 570 -0.75 5.83 -12.51
N ALA A 571 -0.86 6.51 -11.37
CA ALA A 571 0.28 7.21 -10.78
C ALA A 571 1.41 6.24 -10.38
N MET A 572 1.05 5.15 -9.70
CA MET A 572 2.00 4.10 -9.28
C MET A 572 2.69 3.40 -10.46
N LEU A 573 1.94 3.02 -11.51
CA LEU A 573 2.51 2.39 -12.70
C LEU A 573 3.42 3.35 -13.47
N ARG A 574 3.03 4.63 -13.56
CA ARG A 574 3.88 5.66 -14.19
C ARG A 574 5.23 5.79 -13.48
N THR A 575 5.26 5.84 -12.15
CA THR A 575 6.54 5.93 -11.41
C THR A 575 7.36 4.63 -11.51
N ALA A 576 6.72 3.48 -11.70
CA ALA A 576 7.41 2.22 -11.98
C ALA A 576 8.09 2.22 -13.36
N ALA A 577 7.48 2.81 -14.38
CA ALA A 577 8.01 2.84 -15.75
C ALA A 577 8.96 4.01 -16.05
N TYR A 578 8.98 5.07 -15.22
CA TYR A 578 9.81 6.26 -15.45
C TYR A 578 10.43 6.84 -14.17
N PRO A 579 11.34 6.13 -13.48
CA PRO A 579 11.93 6.60 -12.22
C PRO A 579 12.70 7.93 -12.34
N SER A 580 13.43 8.12 -13.45
CA SER A 580 14.41 9.20 -13.61
C SER A 580 13.82 10.57 -13.91
N ASN A 581 12.57 10.65 -14.41
CA ASN A 581 11.92 11.93 -14.69
C ASN A 581 11.33 12.58 -13.42
N HIS A 582 11.27 11.86 -12.30
CA HIS A 582 10.77 12.37 -11.02
C HIS A 582 11.88 12.96 -10.14
N ALA A 583 13.13 12.61 -10.39
CA ALA A 583 14.30 13.30 -9.85
C ALA A 583 14.56 14.65 -10.54
N GLY A 584 13.58 15.16 -11.32
CA GLY A 584 13.61 16.47 -11.94
C GLY A 584 14.19 17.46 -10.95
N THR A 585 15.37 17.96 -11.31
CA THR A 585 15.93 19.17 -10.75
C THR A 585 14.76 20.14 -10.68
N TRP A 586 14.32 20.49 -9.47
CA TRP A 586 13.56 21.70 -9.25
C TRP A 586 14.53 22.84 -9.57
N GLY A 587 14.89 22.98 -10.84
CA GLY A 587 15.46 24.18 -11.37
C GLY A 587 14.43 25.22 -11.05
N GLY A 588 14.76 26.10 -10.11
CA GLY A 588 13.97 27.28 -9.82
C GLY A 588 13.70 27.96 -11.15
N GLY A 589 12.53 27.69 -11.71
CA GLY A 589 11.97 28.48 -12.78
C GLY A 589 11.80 29.85 -12.17
N ASN A 590 12.78 30.72 -12.40
CA ASN A 590 12.81 32.14 -12.04
C ASN A 590 11.68 32.96 -12.69
N ASN A 591 10.57 32.32 -13.10
CA ASN A 591 9.42 32.91 -13.77
C ASN A 591 8.11 32.73 -12.98
N VAL A 592 8.15 32.31 -11.71
CA VAL A 592 7.06 32.69 -10.80
C VAL A 592 7.29 34.16 -10.46
N GLY A 593 6.42 35.02 -10.99
CA GLY A 593 6.45 36.47 -10.84
C GLY A 593 6.90 36.88 -9.45
N ARG A 594 7.98 37.66 -9.42
CA ARG A 594 8.58 38.26 -8.24
C ARG A 594 7.74 39.43 -7.70
N ASP A 595 6.42 39.34 -7.83
CA ASP A 595 5.44 40.31 -7.37
C ASP A 595 4.20 39.58 -6.83
N GLY A 596 4.10 39.51 -5.50
CA GLY A 596 2.84 39.25 -4.79
C GLY A 596 2.58 37.80 -4.39
N LEU A 597 3.21 37.30 -3.31
CA LEU A 597 2.49 36.72 -2.16
C LEU A 597 3.37 36.21 -0.99
N LEU A 598 4.70 36.30 -1.06
CA LEU A 598 5.58 35.77 0.03
C LEU A 598 6.58 36.79 0.62
N SER A 599 6.43 38.10 0.39
CA SER A 599 7.47 39.09 0.74
C SER A 599 7.10 40.22 1.74
N SER A 600 5.97 40.20 2.46
CA SER A 600 5.68 41.30 3.41
C SER A 600 5.38 40.92 4.87
N THR A 601 5.46 39.64 5.27
CA THR A 601 5.12 39.27 6.66
C THR A 601 6.16 38.43 7.40
N VAL A 602 7.20 37.89 6.73
CA VAL A 602 8.16 36.98 7.40
C VAL A 602 9.53 37.63 7.70
N ASN A 603 9.88 38.76 7.07
CA ASN A 603 11.21 39.38 7.22
C ASN A 603 11.31 40.56 8.21
N LYS A 604 10.31 40.80 9.07
CA LYS A 604 10.39 41.84 10.11
C LYS A 604 10.67 41.33 11.53
N THR A 605 10.86 40.03 11.74
CA THR A 605 10.93 39.46 13.11
C THR A 605 12.26 38.77 13.46
N PHE A 606 13.28 38.78 12.58
CA PHE A 606 14.54 38.08 12.85
C PHE A 606 15.81 38.94 12.90
N ASN A 607 15.70 40.26 12.76
CA ASN A 607 16.86 41.18 12.72
C ASN A 607 16.90 42.24 13.86
N SER A 608 16.38 41.93 15.05
CA SER A 608 16.56 42.81 16.21
C SER A 608 16.71 42.07 17.53
N TYR A 609 17.78 41.27 17.67
CA TYR A 609 18.31 40.92 18.99
C TYR A 609 19.83 41.01 18.95
N GLY A 610 20.31 42.25 19.10
CA GLY A 610 21.71 42.59 19.27
C GLY A 610 21.83 43.98 19.90
N GLY A 611 21.98 44.02 21.22
CA GLY A 611 22.51 45.17 21.97
C GLY A 611 21.53 46.31 22.27
N GLY A 612 21.30 46.58 23.56
CA GLY A 612 20.63 47.82 23.99
C GLY A 612 20.18 47.79 25.43
N SER A 613 21.01 48.39 26.30
CA SER A 613 20.79 48.65 27.72
C SER A 613 19.49 49.38 28.04
N ALA A 614 18.93 49.03 29.20
CA ALA A 614 17.72 49.59 29.78
C ALA A 614 17.81 51.10 30.08
N GLN A 615 16.75 51.84 29.74
CA GLN A 615 16.33 53.02 30.49
C GLN A 615 14.80 53.10 30.49
N ALA A 616 14.26 53.28 31.70
CA ALA A 616 12.85 53.30 32.03
C ALA A 616 12.25 54.70 31.84
N GLN A 617 11.00 54.74 31.37
CA GLN A 617 9.95 55.77 31.56
C GLN A 617 8.76 55.23 30.72
N GLY A 618 7.58 54.90 31.24
CA GLY A 618 6.79 55.56 32.26
C GLY A 618 5.79 56.48 31.56
N GLN A 619 4.58 55.99 31.21
CA GLN A 619 3.37 56.82 31.16
C GLN A 619 2.06 56.02 30.97
N ASN A 620 1.16 56.26 31.91
CA ASN A 620 -0.26 55.93 31.97
C ASN A 620 -1.04 56.42 30.75
N ARG A 621 -1.99 55.60 30.26
CA ARG A 621 -3.29 56.09 29.79
C ARG A 621 -4.42 55.13 30.17
N GLN A 622 -5.33 55.65 30.98
CA GLN A 622 -6.65 55.11 31.30
C GLN A 622 -7.53 55.09 30.04
N ALA A 623 -8.29 54.02 29.85
CA ALA A 623 -9.40 53.96 28.89
C ALA A 623 -10.68 53.60 29.64
N ASN A 624 -11.67 54.50 29.52
CA ASN A 624 -13.02 54.42 30.06
C ASN A 624 -13.99 53.94 28.98
N GLY A 625 -15.03 53.19 29.42
CA GLY A 625 -16.32 53.05 28.75
C GLY A 625 -16.39 51.98 27.64
N GLY A 626 -17.44 51.18 27.49
CA GLY A 626 -18.71 51.09 28.20
C GLY A 626 -19.44 49.84 27.71
N ALA A 627 -20.12 49.16 28.62
CA ALA A 627 -20.85 47.93 28.34
C ALA A 627 -22.25 48.24 27.77
N GLN A 628 -22.61 47.60 26.66
CA GLN A 628 -24.00 47.50 26.19
C GLN A 628 -24.45 46.04 26.24
N LYS A 629 -25.50 45.78 27.02
CA LYS A 629 -26.27 44.53 27.04
C LYS A 629 -27.21 44.48 25.82
N PRO A 630 -27.43 43.31 25.20
CA PRO A 630 -28.56 43.13 24.30
C PRO A 630 -29.77 42.49 25.03
N THR A 631 -30.93 43.09 24.78
CA THR A 631 -32.30 42.64 25.13
C THR A 631 -32.77 41.56 24.14
N PRO A 632 -33.61 40.58 24.57
CA PRO A 632 -34.07 39.48 23.71
C PRO A 632 -35.36 39.83 22.93
N VAL A 633 -35.51 39.29 21.73
CA VAL A 633 -36.72 39.42 20.87
C VAL A 633 -37.09 38.02 20.34
N PRO A 634 -38.40 37.71 20.15
CA PRO A 634 -38.93 36.39 20.48
C PRO A 634 -39.12 35.43 19.30
N VAL A 635 -39.32 34.18 19.71
CA VAL A 635 -39.76 32.99 18.97
C VAL A 635 -40.94 33.27 18.05
N LYS A 636 -40.86 32.82 16.79
CA LYS A 636 -42.01 32.55 15.93
C LYS A 636 -42.01 31.08 15.49
N ASN A 637 -43.07 30.39 15.90
CA ASN A 637 -43.49 29.09 15.38
C ASN A 637 -43.86 29.21 13.90
N GLY A 638 -43.46 28.22 13.10
CA GLY A 638 -43.79 28.08 11.69
C GLY A 638 -43.82 26.60 11.31
N THR A 639 -45.05 26.14 11.06
CA THR A 639 -45.57 24.82 10.70
C THR A 639 -44.93 24.08 9.51
N ASN A 640 -44.94 22.75 9.61
CA ASN A 640 -45.20 21.71 8.60
C ASN A 640 -44.63 21.84 7.17
N THR A 641 -43.83 20.83 6.78
CA THR A 641 -44.03 20.12 5.51
C THR A 641 -43.57 18.66 5.60
N ASN A 642 -44.46 17.77 5.16
CA ASN A 642 -44.30 16.34 4.92
C ASN A 642 -43.16 16.02 3.94
N TYR A 643 -42.34 15.02 4.27
CA TYR A 643 -41.76 14.02 3.35
C TYR A 643 -41.56 12.76 4.21
N GLY A 644 -42.12 11.60 3.90
CA GLY A 644 -41.92 10.86 2.66
C GLY A 644 -41.22 9.56 3.06
N THR A 645 -42.01 8.54 3.36
CA THR A 645 -41.59 7.18 3.69
C THR A 645 -40.76 6.55 2.58
N SER A 646 -39.59 5.98 2.90
CA SER A 646 -38.95 4.99 2.04
C SER A 646 -38.18 3.92 2.85
N ASN A 647 -38.78 2.73 2.83
CA ASN A 647 -38.22 1.39 2.66
C ASN A 647 -37.05 0.92 3.52
N GLY A 648 -37.38 -0.13 4.28
CA GLY A 648 -36.52 -0.91 5.15
C GLY A 648 -35.36 -1.60 4.43
N SER A 649 -34.24 -1.62 5.13
CA SER A 649 -33.15 -2.56 4.92
C SER A 649 -33.28 -3.67 5.97
N ASN A 650 -33.43 -4.90 5.49
CA ASN A 650 -33.31 -6.11 6.30
C ASN A 650 -31.90 -6.19 6.85
N GLY A 651 -31.73 -5.91 8.15
CA GLY A 651 -30.50 -6.15 8.87
C GLY A 651 -30.29 -7.65 9.08
N SER A 652 -29.31 -8.23 8.41
CA SER A 652 -28.75 -9.52 8.80
C SER A 652 -27.92 -9.32 10.07
N HIS A 653 -28.42 -9.80 11.21
CA HIS A 653 -27.62 -9.93 12.43
C HIS A 653 -26.42 -10.84 12.15
N TYR A 654 -25.22 -10.29 12.35
CA TYR A 654 -23.99 -11.07 12.48
C TYR A 654 -23.34 -10.63 13.79
N ASP A 655 -23.29 -11.53 14.77
CA ASP A 655 -22.56 -11.33 16.01
C ASP A 655 -21.05 -11.43 15.73
N PRO A 656 -20.22 -10.48 16.19
CA PRO A 656 -18.78 -10.65 16.16
C PRO A 656 -18.39 -11.84 17.06
N PRO A 657 -17.40 -12.67 16.68
CA PRO A 657 -17.04 -13.83 17.47
C PRO A 657 -16.51 -13.41 18.84
N ALA A 658 -17.20 -13.83 19.89
CA ALA A 658 -16.73 -13.73 21.25
C ALA A 658 -15.34 -14.38 21.36
N ARG A 659 -14.35 -13.64 21.89
CA ARG A 659 -13.01 -14.13 22.22
C ARG A 659 -13.14 -15.25 23.27
N GLY A 660 -13.26 -16.49 22.81
CA GLY A 660 -13.29 -17.67 23.66
C GLY A 660 -11.90 -18.00 24.20
N ARG A 661 -11.67 -17.73 25.49
CA ARG A 661 -10.54 -18.32 26.24
C ARG A 661 -10.64 -19.85 26.16
N ARG A 662 -9.76 -20.51 25.39
CA ARG A 662 -9.55 -21.97 25.48
C ARG A 662 -8.22 -22.29 26.13
N ARG A 663 -8.30 -23.04 27.23
CA ARG A 663 -7.17 -23.74 27.87
C ARG A 663 -6.64 -24.82 26.91
N GLY A 664 -5.33 -24.84 26.70
CA GLY A 664 -4.67 -25.81 25.83
C GLY A 664 -4.73 -27.24 26.37
N SER A 665 -4.98 -28.19 25.46
CA SER A 665 -4.72 -29.62 25.66
C SER A 665 -3.58 -30.02 24.72
N SER A 666 -2.50 -30.51 25.31
CA SER A 666 -1.38 -31.15 24.63
C SER A 666 -1.74 -32.59 24.27
N ASP A 667 -1.73 -32.94 22.99
CA ASP A 667 -1.60 -34.32 22.54
C ASP A 667 -0.64 -34.37 21.35
N ALA A 668 0.49 -35.04 21.55
CA ALA A 668 1.45 -35.40 20.52
C ALA A 668 1.73 -36.91 20.63
N THR A 669 1.33 -37.63 19.59
CA THR A 669 1.70 -39.03 19.27
C THR A 669 1.95 -39.05 17.76
N GLY A 670 2.98 -39.64 17.16
CA GLY A 670 4.05 -40.53 17.58
C GLY A 670 4.60 -41.26 16.33
N ALA A 671 5.81 -41.83 16.45
CA ALA A 671 6.55 -42.73 15.52
C ALA A 671 7.23 -42.07 14.30
N GLY A 672 8.54 -42.15 14.02
CA GLY A 672 9.66 -43.06 14.38
C GLY A 672 10.21 -43.75 13.09
N PRO A 673 11.40 -44.41 13.03
CA PRO A 673 12.59 -44.36 13.91
C PRO A 673 13.98 -44.44 13.16
N GLY A 674 15.07 -44.31 13.94
CA GLY A 674 16.43 -44.83 13.66
C GLY A 674 17.54 -43.79 13.89
N THR A 675 18.67 -44.01 14.57
CA THR A 675 19.30 -45.16 15.25
C THR A 675 20.47 -44.64 16.11
N ARG A 676 20.70 -45.30 17.26
CA ARG A 676 21.97 -45.52 18.00
C ARG A 676 22.77 -44.33 18.56
N GLY A 677 23.00 -44.38 19.87
CA GLY A 677 24.14 -43.74 20.55
C GLY A 677 24.00 -43.77 22.08
N ALA A 678 24.80 -44.59 22.74
CA ALA A 678 24.73 -44.89 24.17
C ALA A 678 25.26 -43.78 25.09
N SER A 679 24.74 -43.67 26.33
CA SER A 679 25.51 -43.96 27.57
C SER A 679 24.81 -43.46 28.85
N ASN A 680 24.70 -44.40 29.80
CA ASN A 680 24.73 -44.31 31.27
C ASN A 680 24.54 -42.96 31.98
N THR A 681 23.57 -42.87 32.91
CA THR A 681 23.83 -42.98 34.37
C THR A 681 22.54 -42.97 35.22
N THR A 682 22.27 -44.12 35.84
CA THR A 682 21.90 -44.38 37.25
C THR A 682 20.97 -43.42 38.06
N THR A 683 19.84 -44.01 38.52
CA THR A 683 19.23 -44.00 39.90
C THR A 683 18.98 -42.66 40.62
N ASN A 684 17.82 -42.38 41.24
CA ASN A 684 17.09 -43.23 42.18
C ASN A 684 15.67 -42.65 42.48
N LYS A 685 14.69 -43.56 42.50
CA LYS A 685 13.65 -43.84 43.51
C LYS A 685 12.85 -42.71 44.22
N ARG A 686 11.51 -42.91 44.12
CA ARG A 686 10.44 -42.91 45.16
C ARG A 686 10.24 -41.59 45.94
N LYS A 687 9.00 -41.11 46.17
CA LYS A 687 7.88 -41.82 46.80
C LYS A 687 6.58 -41.01 46.63
N GLN A 688 5.48 -41.70 46.40
CA GLN A 688 4.09 -41.23 46.54
C GLN A 688 3.72 -40.95 48.00
N MET A 689 2.74 -40.06 48.21
CA MET A 689 1.49 -40.20 49.00
C MET A 689 0.91 -38.78 49.21
N ALA A 690 -0.27 -38.45 48.67
CA ALA A 690 -1.62 -38.71 49.18
C ALA A 690 -2.03 -37.81 50.37
N GLY A 691 -3.16 -37.10 50.21
CA GLY A 691 -3.89 -36.36 51.25
C GLY A 691 -4.78 -35.28 50.60
N THR A 692 -6.03 -35.57 50.21
CA THR A 692 -7.30 -35.46 50.96
C THR A 692 -7.63 -34.09 51.57
N GLY A 693 -8.71 -33.48 51.05
CA GLY A 693 -9.75 -32.78 51.83
C GLY A 693 -9.56 -31.28 52.08
N ASN A 694 -10.44 -30.44 51.52
CA ASN A 694 -11.63 -29.94 52.23
C ASN A 694 -12.40 -28.89 51.43
N GLU A 695 -13.73 -28.95 51.58
CA GLU A 695 -14.71 -27.95 51.19
C GLU A 695 -14.58 -26.65 52.01
N LYS A 696 -14.94 -25.49 51.41
CA LYS A 696 -15.84 -24.50 52.01
C LYS A 696 -16.24 -23.35 51.06
N LYS A 697 -17.56 -23.21 50.92
CA LYS A 697 -18.44 -22.02 50.87
C LYS A 697 -17.94 -20.69 50.24
N VAL A 698 -18.67 -20.29 49.19
CA VAL A 698 -19.47 -19.05 48.99
C VAL A 698 -19.21 -17.88 49.96
N VAL A 699 -18.83 -16.70 49.42
CA VAL A 699 -19.46 -15.38 49.67
C VAL A 699 -19.19 -14.46 48.46
N THR A 700 -20.24 -13.76 48.04
CA THR A 700 -20.33 -12.66 47.06
C THR A 700 -19.68 -11.35 47.51
N SER A 701 -19.08 -10.64 46.55
CA SER A 701 -19.26 -9.18 46.35
C SER A 701 -18.86 -8.84 44.92
#